data_AF-A0A7X0J0T3-F1
#
_entry.id   AF-A0A7X0J0T3-F1
#
_cell.length_a   1.000
_cell.length_b   1.000
_cell.length_c   1.000
_cell.angle_alpha   90.00
_cell.angle_beta   90.00
_cell.angle_gamma   90.00
#
_symmetry.space_group_name_H-M   'P 1'
#
loop_
_entity.id
_entity.type
_entity.pdbx_description
1 polymer ?
#
loop_
_entity_poly.entity_id
_entity_poly.type
_entity_poly.pdbx_seq_one_letter_code
_entity_poly.pdbx_strand_id
1 'polypeptide(L)'
;MKNFYKYVISAVFTFSTLAVSAQNLASKIPSDALIVVTLKGDNLTRLMSVKEFNNTFVGKEITDKLAGSAKGNFKTIEDFGFNLSSTFYYYNRGNDSVSYNCVLAPVKNAGQLDQLFNGAEKSFTQNGKLRTFYSRDSTEVMVWNEEIMLFVKSDGKESYFSRPDVSKRLGLTTPFDPTVIDTVQAATAATDSAVVMTEPVIQEPVVPKKTITRKSQRIHVKNKKRHVLKRKPAKKKTIQIEEPRIEQYAPDSTAYATADTARYSETIDTALANSYLKNDRIKKAETARWTKKMISGYFEKSDQSSILTNKDFIKSIDQKAEATVWISNAVKLMNTYVPGSYLKGINILNGYGSANIKLYLEKSAIRMRSEITFSNEMAAVFRKLNKRKLNRKFFNYINEDKLIGYMGYAMDSKAYLEEYPKLMSKMYDSVYKDEVALATDLFSLLVDEEAVSKVIKGDGLFVFNGLSQKDKTYQTYEYNEQNFETKTVTKTKKETLPDFLLMVSTEDTRLINKLIAYGVKKNAVKDQQNYYELAISKSPMPLYFTIQDGIIFLGTNADEMKQIANHQYHGNLSGRHKKILSGSNFAAYFSAKKLAGKIPAEEIGNPEKLAKTNKVLSSLGDIYIKSDPINGNVFSGEISMDTPAQQQNALKYLFSIIDDTRK
;
A
#
# COMPACT_ATOMS: atom_id res chain seq x y z
N MET A 1 -1.01 68.48 5.11
CA MET A 1 -2.21 67.64 4.87
C MET A 1 -2.00 66.48 3.87
N LYS A 2 -1.27 66.63 2.76
CA LYS A 2 -1.06 65.54 1.76
C LYS A 2 -0.29 64.31 2.25
N ASN A 3 0.55 64.41 3.29
CA ASN A 3 1.30 63.27 3.81
C ASN A 3 0.54 62.47 4.87
N PHE A 4 -0.45 63.07 5.55
CA PHE A 4 -1.26 62.39 6.57
C PHE A 4 -2.19 61.33 5.93
N TYR A 5 -2.72 61.63 4.75
CA TYR A 5 -3.58 60.71 3.98
C TYR A 5 -2.85 59.44 3.51
N LYS A 6 -1.53 59.52 3.22
CA LYS A 6 -0.73 58.36 2.81
C LYS A 6 -0.47 57.40 3.99
N TYR A 7 -0.27 57.92 5.19
CA TYR A 7 -0.10 57.08 6.38
C TYR A 7 -1.42 56.48 6.87
N VAL A 8 -2.55 57.19 6.72
CA VAL A 8 -3.88 56.64 7.05
C VAL A 8 -4.31 55.54 6.07
N ILE A 9 -4.03 55.67 4.77
CA ILE A 9 -4.32 54.60 3.79
C ILE A 9 -3.42 53.38 4.00
N SER A 10 -2.12 53.56 4.34
CA SER A 10 -1.26 52.44 4.74
C SER A 10 -1.68 51.80 6.06
N ALA A 11 -2.14 52.58 7.04
CA ALA A 11 -2.64 52.07 8.33
C ALA A 11 -3.96 51.28 8.17
N VAL A 12 -4.87 51.74 7.31
CA VAL A 12 -6.13 51.05 6.98
C VAL A 12 -5.87 49.77 6.15
N PHE A 13 -4.81 49.73 5.33
CA PHE A 13 -4.38 48.50 4.65
C PHE A 13 -3.65 47.50 5.56
N THR A 14 -2.99 47.95 6.64
CA THR A 14 -2.40 47.03 7.64
C THR A 14 -3.39 46.50 8.67
N PHE A 15 -4.54 47.17 8.89
CA PHE A 15 -5.59 46.67 9.77
C PHE A 15 -6.64 45.79 9.06
N SER A 16 -6.71 45.82 7.73
CA SER A 16 -7.63 44.97 6.95
C SER A 16 -7.09 43.55 6.66
N THR A 17 -5.81 43.26 6.95
CA THR A 17 -5.26 41.90 6.87
C THR A 17 -5.41 41.09 8.17
N LEU A 18 -5.97 41.66 9.23
CA LEU A 18 -6.16 40.99 10.53
C LEU A 18 -7.60 40.49 10.75
N ALA A 19 -8.51 40.70 9.79
CA ALA A 19 -9.91 40.28 9.89
C ALA A 19 -10.24 38.96 9.15
N VAL A 20 -9.24 38.09 8.89
CA VAL A 20 -9.48 36.72 8.36
C VAL A 20 -9.56 35.68 9.50
N SER A 21 -9.36 36.10 10.75
CA SER A 21 -9.15 35.18 11.88
C SER A 21 -10.41 34.58 12.54
N ALA A 22 -11.63 34.87 12.06
CA ALA A 22 -12.85 34.32 12.65
C ALA A 22 -13.31 32.98 12.03
N GLN A 23 -12.79 32.59 10.87
CA GLN A 23 -13.20 31.34 10.19
C GLN A 23 -12.04 30.36 9.94
N ASN A 24 -10.82 30.67 10.41
CA ASN A 24 -9.72 29.74 10.28
C ASN A 24 -9.82 28.62 11.32
N LEU A 25 -10.58 27.58 11.01
CA LEU A 25 -10.78 26.41 11.86
C LEU A 25 -9.46 25.72 12.25
N ALA A 26 -8.34 25.99 11.55
CA ALA A 26 -7.03 25.51 11.95
C ALA A 26 -6.64 25.97 13.37
N SER A 27 -7.13 27.11 13.85
CA SER A 27 -6.84 27.56 15.22
C SER A 27 -7.35 26.56 16.27
N LYS A 28 -8.42 25.81 15.95
CA LYS A 28 -9.02 24.78 16.80
C LYS A 28 -8.33 23.42 16.71
N ILE A 29 -7.38 23.24 15.79
CA ILE A 29 -6.60 22.00 15.72
C ILE A 29 -5.48 22.06 16.77
N PRO A 30 -5.32 21.03 17.62
CA PRO A 30 -4.25 20.99 18.63
C PRO A 30 -2.84 20.97 18.02
N SER A 31 -1.88 21.61 18.70
CA SER A 31 -0.47 21.69 18.28
C SER A 31 0.26 20.35 18.19
N ASP A 32 -0.25 19.33 18.89
CA ASP A 32 0.31 17.98 18.94
C ASP A 32 -0.32 17.01 17.93
N ALA A 33 -1.15 17.51 17.00
CA ALA A 33 -1.74 16.71 15.92
C ALA A 33 -0.67 15.94 15.13
N LEU A 34 -0.96 14.68 14.83
CA LEU A 34 -0.08 13.76 14.12
C LEU A 34 -0.21 13.90 12.60
N ILE A 35 -1.45 14.01 12.14
CA ILE A 35 -1.84 14.22 10.74
C ILE A 35 -2.83 15.39 10.71
N VAL A 36 -2.71 16.26 9.73
CA VAL A 36 -3.73 17.26 9.39
C VAL A 36 -3.98 17.20 7.89
N VAL A 37 -5.21 16.92 7.50
CA VAL A 37 -5.70 17.03 6.12
C VAL A 37 -6.51 18.30 6.02
N THR A 38 -6.20 19.14 5.05
CA THR A 38 -6.90 20.38 4.72
C THR A 38 -7.57 20.20 3.36
N LEU A 39 -8.86 20.51 3.26
CA LEU A 39 -9.63 20.47 2.02
C LEU A 39 -10.23 21.86 1.75
N LYS A 40 -9.89 22.46 0.61
CA LYS A 40 -10.32 23.82 0.26
C LYS A 40 -11.58 23.79 -0.59
N GLY A 41 -12.71 23.95 0.09
CA GLY A 41 -14.03 23.96 -0.53
C GLY A 41 -14.18 25.03 -1.62
N ASP A 42 -13.63 26.23 -1.43
CA ASP A 42 -13.66 27.30 -2.45
C ASP A 42 -12.90 26.91 -3.73
N ASN A 43 -11.72 26.30 -3.60
CA ASN A 43 -10.96 25.81 -4.75
C ASN A 43 -11.72 24.72 -5.50
N LEU A 44 -12.34 23.78 -4.79
CA LEU A 44 -13.15 22.72 -5.42
C LEU A 44 -14.42 23.26 -6.09
N THR A 45 -15.15 24.14 -5.41
CA THR A 45 -16.41 24.71 -5.93
C THR A 45 -16.21 25.65 -7.13
N ARG A 46 -15.01 26.20 -7.31
CA ARG A 46 -14.62 26.91 -8.55
C ARG A 46 -14.42 25.96 -9.73
N LEU A 47 -14.03 24.72 -9.50
CA LEU A 47 -13.77 23.71 -10.54
C LEU A 47 -15.03 22.92 -10.91
N MET A 48 -15.94 22.73 -9.95
CA MET A 48 -17.17 21.96 -10.11
C MET A 48 -18.27 22.52 -9.24
N SER A 49 -19.45 22.77 -9.81
CA SER A 49 -20.59 23.22 -9.01
C SER A 49 -21.07 22.10 -8.07
N VAL A 50 -21.67 22.47 -6.93
CA VAL A 50 -22.18 21.47 -5.97
C VAL A 50 -23.29 20.60 -6.60
N LYS A 51 -24.12 21.18 -7.47
CA LYS A 51 -25.11 20.44 -8.27
C LYS A 51 -24.47 19.37 -9.16
N GLU A 52 -23.35 19.68 -9.80
CA GLU A 52 -22.62 18.68 -10.59
C GLU A 52 -22.02 17.60 -9.68
N PHE A 53 -21.43 18.00 -8.56
CA PHE A 53 -20.86 17.07 -7.57
C PHE A 53 -21.91 16.06 -7.06
N ASN A 54 -23.13 16.50 -6.73
CA ASN A 54 -24.22 15.61 -6.31
C ASN A 54 -24.60 14.54 -7.35
N ASN A 55 -24.29 14.77 -8.63
CA ASN A 55 -24.57 13.80 -9.68
C ASN A 55 -23.44 12.76 -9.87
N THR A 56 -22.25 13.03 -9.35
CA THR A 56 -21.12 12.10 -9.38
C THR A 56 -21.36 10.91 -8.46
N PHE A 57 -20.69 9.78 -8.73
CA PHE A 57 -20.72 8.65 -7.82
C PHE A 57 -20.26 9.02 -6.40
N VAL A 58 -19.17 9.79 -6.29
CA VAL A 58 -18.59 10.19 -5.00
C VAL A 58 -19.57 11.07 -4.20
N GLY A 59 -20.22 12.03 -4.85
CA GLY A 59 -21.21 12.90 -4.20
C GLY A 59 -22.41 12.11 -3.67
N LYS A 60 -22.91 11.14 -4.45
CA LYS A 60 -23.99 10.25 -4.03
C LYS A 60 -23.61 9.38 -2.85
N GLU A 61 -22.46 8.71 -2.90
CA GLU A 61 -21.98 7.88 -1.78
C GLU A 61 -21.79 8.66 -0.49
N ILE A 62 -21.24 9.87 -0.56
CA ILE A 62 -21.07 10.72 0.62
C ILE A 62 -22.45 11.11 1.16
N THR A 63 -23.38 11.51 0.28
CA THR A 63 -24.76 11.84 0.65
C THR A 63 -25.45 10.66 1.32
N ASP A 64 -25.39 9.47 0.71
CA ASP A 64 -26.02 8.25 1.23
C ASP A 64 -25.43 7.84 2.59
N LYS A 65 -24.09 7.93 2.75
CA LYS A 65 -23.42 7.59 4.01
C LYS A 65 -23.70 8.59 5.12
N LEU A 66 -23.79 9.88 4.81
CA LEU A 66 -24.14 10.90 5.80
C LEU A 66 -25.62 10.86 6.15
N ALA A 67 -26.49 10.55 5.19
CA ALA A 67 -27.92 10.38 5.42
C ALA A 67 -28.21 9.17 6.32
N GLY A 68 -27.50 8.05 6.12
CA GLY A 68 -27.60 6.87 6.99
C GLY A 68 -29.04 6.43 7.28
N SER A 69 -29.34 6.10 8.54
CA SER A 69 -30.72 5.80 9.02
C SER A 69 -31.50 7.05 9.47
N ALA A 70 -31.06 8.26 9.09
CA ALA A 70 -31.74 9.49 9.51
C ALA A 70 -33.16 9.55 8.93
N LYS A 71 -34.13 9.99 9.74
CA LYS A 71 -35.54 10.11 9.35
C LYS A 71 -35.85 11.31 8.44
N GLY A 72 -34.82 11.93 7.85
CA GLY A 72 -34.92 13.15 7.03
C GLY A 72 -34.77 12.89 5.53
N ASN A 73 -35.22 13.86 4.72
CA ASN A 73 -35.15 13.80 3.26
C ASN A 73 -33.85 14.44 2.76
N PHE A 74 -32.71 13.80 3.03
CA PHE A 74 -31.39 14.25 2.58
C PHE A 74 -31.13 13.74 1.16
N LYS A 75 -31.18 14.62 0.16
CA LYS A 75 -31.00 14.28 -1.26
C LYS A 75 -29.69 14.77 -1.83
N THR A 76 -29.11 15.78 -1.21
CA THR A 76 -27.93 16.51 -1.69
C THR A 76 -26.99 16.84 -0.54
N ILE A 77 -25.72 17.08 -0.84
CA ILE A 77 -24.73 17.40 0.17
C ILE A 77 -25.01 18.75 0.88
N GLU A 78 -25.77 19.64 0.25
CA GLU A 78 -26.22 20.91 0.82
C GLU A 78 -27.26 20.73 1.93
N ASP A 79 -28.01 19.62 1.93
CA ASP A 79 -29.07 19.36 2.91
C ASP A 79 -28.50 19.15 4.33
N PHE A 80 -27.21 18.86 4.44
CA PHE A 80 -26.51 18.67 5.72
C PHE A 80 -26.07 19.99 6.39
N GLY A 81 -26.28 21.16 5.76
CA GLY A 81 -26.03 22.46 6.37
C GLY A 81 -24.57 22.89 6.51
N PHE A 82 -23.63 22.23 5.84
CA PHE A 82 -22.21 22.61 5.82
C PHE A 82 -21.93 23.79 4.88
N ASN A 83 -20.92 24.60 5.20
CA ASN A 83 -20.39 25.62 4.31
C ASN A 83 -19.37 25.01 3.34
N LEU A 84 -19.87 24.42 2.24
CA LEU A 84 -19.06 23.68 1.25
C LEU A 84 -18.01 24.53 0.52
N SER A 85 -18.11 25.85 0.57
CA SER A 85 -17.12 26.77 0.00
C SER A 85 -16.06 27.20 1.02
N SER A 86 -16.09 26.68 2.25
CA SER A 86 -15.07 26.95 3.28
C SER A 86 -14.07 25.80 3.40
N THR A 87 -13.04 26.00 4.22
CA THR A 87 -12.01 24.98 4.42
C THR A 87 -12.46 23.95 5.46
N PHE A 88 -12.39 22.66 5.09
CA PHE A 88 -12.61 21.53 5.99
C PHE A 88 -11.26 21.00 6.47
N TYR A 89 -11.24 20.48 7.69
CA TYR A 89 -10.06 19.81 8.21
C TYR A 89 -10.40 18.41 8.71
N TYR A 90 -9.51 17.47 8.45
CA TYR A 90 -9.40 16.26 9.25
C TYR A 90 -8.10 16.34 10.03
N TYR A 91 -8.08 15.91 11.28
CA TYR A 91 -6.84 15.73 12.01
C TYR A 91 -6.87 14.46 12.84
N ASN A 92 -5.69 13.85 12.97
CA ASN A 92 -5.46 12.76 13.89
C ASN A 92 -4.61 13.25 15.06
N ARG A 93 -4.94 12.80 16.28
CA ARG A 93 -4.05 12.90 17.44
C ARG A 93 -4.25 11.70 18.33
N GLY A 94 -3.29 11.42 19.21
CA GLY A 94 -3.43 10.32 20.15
C GLY A 94 -2.24 10.22 21.08
N ASN A 95 -2.39 9.37 22.08
CA ASN A 95 -1.34 9.02 23.03
C ASN A 95 -1.12 7.50 22.99
N ASP A 96 -0.58 6.91 24.05
CA ASP A 96 -0.35 5.48 24.13
C ASP A 96 -1.63 4.66 24.30
N SER A 97 -2.72 5.26 24.81
CA SER A 97 -3.97 4.56 25.12
C SER A 97 -5.07 4.69 24.07
N VAL A 98 -5.14 5.82 23.36
CA VAL A 98 -6.23 6.14 22.43
C VAL A 98 -5.76 6.95 21.23
N SER A 99 -6.41 6.72 20.08
CA SER A 99 -6.31 7.54 18.88
C SER A 99 -7.63 8.27 18.64
N TYR A 100 -7.56 9.54 18.25
CA TYR A 100 -8.69 10.39 17.92
C TYR A 100 -8.62 10.80 16.46
N ASN A 101 -9.64 10.39 15.70
CA ASN A 101 -9.89 10.80 14.33
C ASN A 101 -10.92 11.91 14.34
N CYS A 102 -10.52 13.13 13.97
CA CYS A 102 -11.33 14.32 14.14
C CYS A 102 -11.63 14.97 12.79
N VAL A 103 -12.86 15.42 12.57
CA VAL A 103 -13.25 16.23 11.42
C VAL A 103 -13.79 17.57 11.92
N LEU A 104 -13.25 18.65 11.38
CA LEU A 104 -13.76 20.02 11.55
C LEU A 104 -14.41 20.46 10.27
N ALA A 105 -15.72 20.68 10.33
CA ALA A 105 -16.51 21.17 9.22
C ALA A 105 -17.09 22.55 9.55
N PRO A 106 -16.97 23.53 8.65
CA PRO A 106 -17.63 24.81 8.79
C PRO A 106 -19.14 24.64 8.59
N VAL A 107 -19.92 25.21 9.50
CA VAL A 107 -21.39 25.14 9.49
C VAL A 107 -21.95 26.40 8.83
N LYS A 108 -22.93 26.20 7.96
CA LYS A 108 -23.72 27.27 7.34
C LYS A 108 -25.11 27.37 7.97
N ASN A 109 -25.68 26.24 8.37
CA ASN A 109 -27.01 26.16 8.99
C ASN A 109 -27.05 25.01 10.00
N ALA A 110 -26.93 25.32 11.30
CA ALA A 110 -26.97 24.29 12.35
C ALA A 110 -28.31 23.56 12.43
N GLY A 111 -29.42 24.23 12.11
CA GLY A 111 -30.75 23.62 12.10
C GLY A 111 -30.91 22.49 11.08
N GLN A 112 -30.18 22.55 9.95
CA GLN A 112 -30.11 21.44 9.00
C GLN A 112 -29.31 20.25 9.56
N LEU A 113 -28.22 20.51 10.31
CA LEU A 113 -27.48 19.46 11.01
C LEU A 113 -28.34 18.79 12.10
N ASP A 114 -29.14 19.58 12.82
CA ASP A 114 -30.02 19.09 13.89
C ASP A 114 -30.98 18.02 13.37
N GLN A 115 -31.45 18.16 12.12
CA GLN A 115 -32.36 17.21 11.48
C GLN A 115 -31.76 15.81 11.28
N LEU A 116 -30.43 15.67 11.22
CA LEU A 116 -29.76 14.37 11.10
C LEU A 116 -30.01 13.49 12.33
N PHE A 117 -30.24 14.11 13.48
CA PHE A 117 -30.37 13.45 14.76
C PHE A 117 -31.81 13.43 15.30
N ASN A 118 -32.79 13.80 14.46
CA ASN A 118 -34.21 13.70 14.79
C ASN A 118 -34.59 12.26 15.15
N GLY A 119 -35.07 12.06 16.39
CA GLY A 119 -35.42 10.73 16.94
C GLY A 119 -34.29 10.03 17.70
N ALA A 120 -33.11 10.66 17.84
CA ALA A 120 -32.01 10.18 18.68
C ALA A 120 -32.01 10.82 20.09
N GLU A 121 -33.19 11.07 20.65
CA GLU A 121 -33.41 11.92 21.84
C GLU A 121 -32.55 11.59 23.06
N LYS A 122 -32.19 10.31 23.28
CA LYS A 122 -31.34 9.89 24.42
C LYS A 122 -29.84 10.17 24.21
N SER A 123 -29.42 10.34 22.97
CA SER A 123 -28.02 10.54 22.57
C SER A 123 -27.71 11.98 22.17
N PHE A 124 -28.75 12.81 22.00
CA PHE A 124 -28.66 14.21 21.61
C PHE A 124 -28.87 15.13 22.81
N THR A 125 -27.97 16.08 23.02
CA THR A 125 -28.11 17.12 24.04
C THR A 125 -27.85 18.50 23.45
N GLN A 126 -28.57 19.50 23.94
CA GLN A 126 -28.38 20.89 23.58
C GLN A 126 -28.19 21.71 24.86
N ASN A 127 -27.05 22.41 24.96
CA ASN A 127 -26.75 23.33 26.04
C ASN A 127 -26.41 24.71 25.46
N GLY A 128 -27.36 25.64 25.54
CA GLY A 128 -27.29 26.91 24.83
C GLY A 128 -27.20 26.71 23.32
N LYS A 129 -26.14 27.26 22.70
CA LYS A 129 -25.88 27.14 21.25
C LYS A 129 -25.10 25.87 20.86
N LEU A 130 -24.61 25.11 21.84
CA LEU A 130 -23.82 23.92 21.61
C LEU A 130 -24.71 22.68 21.59
N ARG A 131 -24.63 21.92 20.52
CA ARG A 131 -25.34 20.65 20.34
C ARG A 131 -24.33 19.51 20.38
N THR A 132 -24.70 18.40 20.98
CA THR A 132 -23.83 17.22 21.09
C THR A 132 -24.63 15.95 20.81
N PHE A 133 -24.08 15.07 20.00
CA PHE A 133 -24.58 13.74 19.75
C PHE A 133 -23.54 12.69 20.13
N TYR A 134 -23.94 11.65 20.87
CA TYR A 134 -23.11 10.49 21.20
C TYR A 134 -23.61 9.23 20.49
N SER A 135 -22.70 8.45 19.91
CA SER A 135 -23.01 7.08 19.49
C SER A 135 -23.48 6.23 20.67
N ARG A 136 -24.08 5.07 20.36
CA ARG A 136 -24.58 4.13 21.38
C ARG A 136 -23.51 3.73 22.42
N ASP A 137 -22.26 3.63 22.02
CA ASP A 137 -21.12 3.32 22.90
C ASP A 137 -20.30 4.55 23.31
N SER A 138 -20.71 5.75 22.88
CA SER A 138 -20.04 7.03 23.15
C SER A 138 -18.58 7.13 22.68
N THR A 139 -18.14 6.24 21.78
CA THR A 139 -16.80 6.30 21.17
C THR A 139 -16.74 7.26 19.98
N GLU A 140 -17.90 7.55 19.38
CA GLU A 140 -18.08 8.56 18.34
C GLU A 140 -18.96 9.69 18.89
N VAL A 141 -18.51 10.92 18.73
CA VAL A 141 -19.19 12.12 19.22
C VAL A 141 -19.19 13.18 18.15
N MET A 142 -20.33 13.83 17.94
CA MET A 142 -20.43 15.03 17.14
C MET A 142 -20.82 16.20 18.04
N VAL A 143 -20.09 17.31 17.97
CA VAL A 143 -20.37 18.54 18.72
C VAL A 143 -20.39 19.71 17.73
N TRP A 144 -21.44 20.51 17.72
CA TRP A 144 -21.53 21.64 16.80
C TRP A 144 -22.26 22.86 17.37
N ASN A 145 -21.96 24.01 16.79
CA ASN A 145 -22.68 25.27 16.99
C ASN A 145 -23.05 25.87 15.63
N GLU A 146 -23.35 27.17 15.58
CA GLU A 146 -23.73 27.87 14.34
C GLU A 146 -22.57 28.03 13.33
N GLU A 147 -21.32 27.81 13.74
CA GLU A 147 -20.12 28.12 12.95
C GLU A 147 -19.27 26.89 12.61
N ILE A 148 -19.18 25.92 13.53
CA ILE A 148 -18.29 24.76 13.41
C ILE A 148 -18.95 23.50 13.95
N MET A 149 -18.69 22.40 13.26
CA MET A 149 -18.94 21.03 13.71
C MET A 149 -17.60 20.33 13.91
N LEU A 150 -17.43 19.70 15.07
CA LEU A 150 -16.38 18.75 15.40
C LEU A 150 -17.00 17.34 15.48
N PHE A 151 -16.54 16.45 14.63
CA PHE A 151 -16.77 15.01 14.77
C PHE A 151 -15.52 14.36 15.32
N VAL A 152 -15.65 13.49 16.31
CA VAL A 152 -14.57 12.72 16.94
C VAL A 152 -14.92 11.25 16.93
N LYS A 153 -14.09 10.43 16.29
CA LYS A 153 -14.08 8.99 16.44
C LYS A 153 -12.86 8.59 17.25
N SER A 154 -13.08 7.84 18.34
CA SER A 154 -12.02 7.45 19.26
C SER A 154 -11.80 5.94 19.22
N ASP A 155 -10.57 5.54 18.95
CA ASP A 155 -10.16 4.14 18.85
C ASP A 155 -9.18 3.83 20.00
N GLY A 156 -9.63 2.99 20.93
CA GLY A 156 -8.80 2.50 22.03
C GLY A 156 -7.72 1.54 21.52
N LYS A 157 -6.48 1.72 21.95
CA LYS A 157 -5.33 0.96 21.42
C LYS A 157 -5.19 -0.39 22.10
N GLU A 158 -5.19 -1.47 21.31
CA GLU A 158 -5.03 -2.82 21.85
C GLU A 158 -3.72 -2.97 22.64
N SER A 159 -2.62 -2.41 22.11
CA SER A 159 -1.31 -2.42 22.78
C SER A 159 -1.29 -1.81 24.18
N TYR A 160 -2.21 -0.90 24.50
CA TYR A 160 -2.39 -0.37 25.85
C TYR A 160 -3.21 -1.33 26.72
N PHE A 161 -4.33 -1.81 26.20
CA PHE A 161 -5.21 -2.72 26.95
C PHE A 161 -4.58 -4.09 27.22
N SER A 162 -3.65 -4.54 26.37
CA SER A 162 -2.91 -5.80 26.55
C SER A 162 -1.73 -5.68 27.53
N ARG A 163 -1.43 -4.50 28.09
CA ARG A 163 -0.37 -4.38 29.10
C ARG A 163 -0.82 -5.07 30.40
N PRO A 164 0.02 -5.92 31.04
CA PRO A 164 -0.41 -6.70 32.20
C PRO A 164 -1.00 -5.88 33.35
N ASP A 165 -0.42 -4.71 33.64
CA ASP A 165 -0.89 -3.78 34.66
C ASP A 165 -2.25 -3.18 34.30
N VAL A 166 -2.45 -2.80 33.03
CA VAL A 166 -3.70 -2.23 32.51
C VAL A 166 -4.80 -3.28 32.47
N SER A 167 -4.52 -4.48 31.94
CA SER A 167 -5.46 -5.58 31.87
C SER A 167 -5.96 -5.95 33.26
N LYS A 168 -5.05 -6.08 34.23
CA LYS A 168 -5.40 -6.38 35.63
C LYS A 168 -6.23 -5.27 36.27
N ARG A 169 -5.84 -3.99 36.09
CA ARG A 169 -6.57 -2.84 36.63
C ARG A 169 -8.00 -2.72 36.09
N LEU A 170 -8.20 -3.03 34.81
CA LEU A 170 -9.50 -2.94 34.15
C LEU A 170 -10.32 -4.23 34.24
N GLY A 171 -9.77 -5.30 34.84
CA GLY A 171 -10.43 -6.60 34.92
C GLY A 171 -10.65 -7.26 33.57
N LEU A 172 -9.74 -7.05 32.62
CA LEU A 172 -9.78 -7.69 31.31
C LEU A 172 -9.36 -9.15 31.45
N THR A 173 -10.22 -10.06 31.00
CA THR A 173 -9.97 -11.50 31.05
C THR A 173 -9.12 -11.92 29.86
N THR A 174 -8.03 -12.66 30.09
CA THR A 174 -7.31 -13.30 28.99
C THR A 174 -8.08 -14.55 28.53
N PRO A 175 -7.98 -14.94 27.24
CA PRO A 175 -8.57 -16.20 26.74
C PRO A 175 -8.16 -17.47 27.52
N PHE A 176 -7.08 -17.39 28.31
CA PHE A 176 -6.51 -18.49 29.11
C PHE A 176 -6.60 -18.23 30.63
N ASP A 177 -7.58 -17.45 31.09
CA ASP A 177 -7.83 -17.30 32.54
C ASP A 177 -8.49 -18.59 33.09
N PRO A 178 -7.83 -19.35 33.99
CA PRO A 178 -8.35 -20.63 34.50
C PRO A 178 -9.66 -20.48 35.28
N THR A 179 -10.00 -19.28 35.73
CA THR A 179 -11.29 -19.01 36.41
C THR A 179 -12.50 -19.14 35.49
N VAL A 180 -12.33 -18.95 34.17
CA VAL A 180 -13.41 -19.17 33.18
C VAL A 180 -13.65 -20.67 32.98
N ILE A 181 -12.59 -21.47 33.03
CA ILE A 181 -12.64 -22.94 32.92
C ILE A 181 -13.35 -23.53 34.15
N ASP A 182 -13.06 -23.01 35.34
CA ASP A 182 -13.62 -23.49 36.61
C ASP A 182 -15.14 -23.23 36.72
N THR A 183 -15.62 -22.08 36.22
CA THR A 183 -17.07 -21.79 36.15
C THR A 183 -17.85 -22.71 35.21
N VAL A 184 -17.21 -23.21 34.14
CA VAL A 184 -17.83 -24.17 33.21
C VAL A 184 -17.87 -25.56 33.85
N GLN A 185 -16.84 -25.93 34.60
CA GLN A 185 -16.72 -27.21 35.29
C GLN A 185 -17.72 -27.36 36.45
N ALA A 186 -18.02 -26.27 37.15
CA ALA A 186 -19.04 -26.23 38.21
C ALA A 186 -20.48 -26.34 37.69
N ALA A 187 -20.76 -25.80 36.50
CA ALA A 187 -22.11 -25.86 35.89
C ALA A 187 -22.46 -27.28 35.39
N THR A 188 -21.47 -28.06 34.95
CA THR A 188 -21.65 -29.45 34.48
C THR A 188 -21.79 -30.46 35.62
N ALA A 189 -21.20 -30.21 36.78
CA ALA A 189 -21.29 -31.10 37.94
C ALA A 189 -22.69 -31.14 38.58
N ALA A 190 -23.53 -30.12 38.34
CA ALA A 190 -24.89 -30.04 38.88
C ALA A 190 -25.94 -30.84 38.09
N THR A 191 -25.60 -31.32 36.88
CA THR A 191 -26.54 -32.05 36.01
C THR A 191 -26.35 -33.56 35.97
N ASP A 192 -25.27 -34.08 36.57
CA ASP A 192 -24.94 -35.50 36.49
C ASP A 192 -25.05 -36.18 37.85
N SER A 193 -26.28 -36.48 38.24
CA SER A 193 -26.58 -37.37 39.36
C SER A 193 -27.74 -38.26 38.97
N ALA A 194 -27.44 -39.24 38.12
CA ALA A 194 -27.94 -40.61 38.19
C ALA A 194 -27.73 -41.28 36.84
N VAL A 195 -26.72 -42.15 36.70
CA VAL A 195 -26.89 -43.47 36.09
C VAL A 195 -25.89 -44.45 36.70
N VAL A 196 -26.45 -45.58 37.12
CA VAL A 196 -25.84 -46.75 37.75
C VAL A 196 -24.88 -47.48 36.79
N MET A 197 -23.81 -48.02 37.37
CA MET A 197 -22.82 -48.88 36.75
C MET A 197 -23.42 -50.14 36.11
N THR A 198 -23.00 -50.45 34.89
CA THR A 198 -22.80 -51.84 34.45
C THR A 198 -21.54 -51.93 33.58
N GLU A 199 -20.51 -52.61 34.09
CA GLU A 199 -19.37 -53.06 33.30
C GLU A 199 -19.81 -54.22 32.38
N PRO A 200 -19.18 -54.35 31.19
CA PRO A 200 -18.34 -55.52 31.05
C PRO A 200 -17.03 -55.29 30.26
N VAL A 201 -15.95 -55.78 30.90
CA VAL A 201 -14.86 -56.64 30.41
C VAL A 201 -14.23 -56.39 29.02
N ILE A 202 -12.91 -56.23 29.12
CA ILE A 202 -11.85 -55.99 28.14
C ILE A 202 -11.44 -57.27 27.39
N GLN A 203 -11.09 -57.15 26.10
CA GLN A 203 -10.04 -57.97 25.48
C GLN A 203 -9.07 -57.07 24.71
N GLU A 204 -7.81 -57.01 25.17
CA GLU A 204 -6.71 -56.30 24.51
C GLU A 204 -6.17 -57.07 23.30
N PRO A 205 -5.62 -56.35 22.30
CA PRO A 205 -4.37 -56.80 21.71
C PRO A 205 -3.26 -55.74 21.75
N VAL A 206 -2.07 -56.30 21.99
CA VAL A 206 -0.78 -55.70 22.31
C VAL A 206 -0.15 -54.87 21.18
N VAL A 207 0.41 -53.73 21.57
CA VAL A 207 1.29 -52.85 20.78
C VAL A 207 2.74 -53.36 20.82
N PRO A 208 3.50 -53.26 19.71
CA PRO A 208 4.93 -53.04 19.82
C PRO A 208 5.35 -51.67 19.24
N LYS A 209 5.87 -50.83 20.14
CA LYS A 209 6.63 -49.59 19.87
C LYS A 209 7.79 -49.88 18.90
N LYS A 210 8.07 -48.95 17.98
CA LYS A 210 9.44 -48.77 17.47
C LYS A 210 9.89 -47.32 17.37
N THR A 211 10.96 -47.11 18.13
CA THR A 211 11.90 -46.01 18.27
C THR A 211 12.63 -45.70 16.96
N ILE A 212 13.02 -44.43 16.83
CA ILE A 212 13.92 -43.87 15.81
C ILE A 212 15.31 -44.50 15.90
N THR A 213 15.92 -44.89 14.76
CA THR A 213 17.38 -44.99 14.66
C THR A 213 17.89 -44.66 13.25
N ARG A 214 19.02 -43.94 13.24
CA ARG A 214 19.84 -43.50 12.10
C ARG A 214 20.55 -44.64 11.34
N LYS A 215 20.96 -44.29 10.11
CA LYS A 215 22.20 -44.63 9.37
C LYS A 215 22.21 -45.79 8.35
N SER A 216 22.53 -45.37 7.10
CA SER A 216 23.60 -45.83 6.17
C SER A 216 23.60 -47.22 5.49
N GLN A 217 24.02 -47.14 4.20
CA GLN A 217 24.80 -48.09 3.38
C GLN A 217 24.12 -49.23 2.59
N ARG A 218 24.07 -49.03 1.27
CA ARG A 218 24.75 -49.78 0.16
C ARG A 218 24.63 -51.34 0.06
N ILE A 219 24.20 -51.77 -1.15
CA ILE A 219 24.77 -52.81 -2.07
C ILE A 219 23.87 -54.01 -2.50
N HIS A 220 23.79 -54.18 -3.84
CA HIS A 220 23.62 -55.35 -4.75
C HIS A 220 22.39 -56.28 -4.71
N VAL A 221 21.58 -56.40 -5.79
CA VAL A 221 21.75 -57.06 -7.13
C VAL A 221 21.32 -58.54 -7.14
N LYS A 222 20.27 -58.90 -7.93
CA LYS A 222 20.29 -59.74 -9.17
C LYS A 222 18.90 -60.35 -9.52
N ASN A 223 18.49 -60.20 -10.79
CA ASN A 223 17.91 -61.19 -11.76
C ASN A 223 16.65 -62.02 -11.38
N LYS A 224 15.72 -62.44 -12.26
CA LYS A 224 15.62 -62.61 -13.74
C LYS A 224 14.17 -63.03 -14.11
N LYS A 225 13.66 -62.56 -15.28
CA LYS A 225 12.86 -63.24 -16.36
C LYS A 225 11.59 -64.09 -16.04
N ARG A 226 10.59 -64.36 -16.92
CA ARG A 226 10.00 -63.89 -18.20
C ARG A 226 8.91 -64.93 -18.64
N HIS A 227 7.81 -64.54 -19.32
CA HIS A 227 6.94 -65.24 -20.34
C HIS A 227 5.43 -64.96 -20.16
N VAL A 228 4.68 -64.25 -21.03
CA VAL A 228 4.13 -64.47 -22.42
C VAL A 228 2.90 -65.42 -22.45
N LEU A 229 1.68 -64.99 -22.83
CA LEU A 229 1.02 -65.20 -24.15
C LEU A 229 -0.36 -64.50 -24.34
N LYS A 230 -0.78 -64.39 -25.62
CA LYS A 230 -1.84 -63.57 -26.29
C LYS A 230 -3.29 -64.10 -26.27
N ARG A 231 -4.29 -63.23 -26.50
CA ARG A 231 -5.39 -63.37 -27.54
C ARG A 231 -6.31 -62.11 -27.68
N LYS A 232 -6.80 -61.85 -28.90
CA LYS A 232 -7.79 -60.81 -29.38
C LYS A 232 -9.14 -61.52 -29.75
N PRO A 233 -10.20 -60.88 -30.35
CA PRO A 233 -11.02 -59.69 -30.00
C PRO A 233 -12.56 -59.93 -30.15
N ALA A 234 -13.45 -59.00 -29.73
CA ALA A 234 -14.84 -58.89 -30.24
C ALA A 234 -15.47 -57.48 -30.01
N LYS A 235 -16.58 -57.21 -30.72
CA LYS A 235 -17.07 -55.93 -31.28
C LYS A 235 -17.84 -54.95 -30.37
N LYS A 236 -17.87 -53.69 -30.84
CA LYS A 236 -18.56 -52.47 -30.38
C LYS A 236 -20.08 -52.59 -30.13
N LYS A 237 -20.56 -51.87 -29.09
CA LYS A 237 -21.81 -51.09 -29.09
C LYS A 237 -21.57 -49.76 -28.36
N THR A 238 -22.10 -48.68 -28.94
CA THR A 238 -21.99 -47.28 -28.49
C THR A 238 -22.88 -47.02 -27.28
N ILE A 239 -22.36 -46.34 -26.25
CA ILE A 239 -23.15 -45.70 -25.18
C ILE A 239 -22.54 -44.31 -24.96
N GLN A 240 -23.41 -43.30 -24.85
CA GLN A 240 -23.10 -41.89 -24.56
C GLN A 240 -22.42 -41.78 -23.18
N ILE A 241 -21.34 -41.01 -23.09
CA ILE A 241 -20.66 -40.71 -21.82
C ILE A 241 -21.06 -39.29 -21.41
N GLU A 242 -21.87 -39.20 -20.36
CA GLU A 242 -22.04 -38.00 -19.54
C GLU A 242 -20.69 -37.64 -18.90
N GLU A 243 -20.33 -36.35 -18.90
CA GLU A 243 -19.15 -35.86 -18.21
C GLU A 243 -19.19 -36.24 -16.71
N PRO A 244 -18.13 -36.84 -16.16
CA PRO A 244 -18.05 -37.14 -14.75
C PRO A 244 -18.01 -35.86 -13.93
N ARG A 245 -19.03 -35.69 -13.08
CA ARG A 245 -19.06 -34.75 -11.97
C ARG A 245 -17.82 -34.97 -11.11
N ILE A 246 -16.95 -33.97 -11.02
CA ILE A 246 -15.84 -33.96 -10.07
C ILE A 246 -16.46 -33.88 -8.67
N GLU A 247 -16.50 -35.02 -7.96
CA GLU A 247 -16.74 -35.05 -6.52
C GLU A 247 -15.54 -34.37 -5.83
N GLN A 248 -15.85 -33.33 -5.06
CA GLN A 248 -14.91 -32.74 -4.12
C GLN A 248 -14.49 -33.80 -3.12
N TYR A 249 -13.18 -34.06 -3.06
CA TYR A 249 -12.57 -34.86 -2.02
C TYR A 249 -12.74 -34.13 -0.67
N ALA A 250 -13.75 -34.53 0.10
CA ALA A 250 -13.87 -34.14 1.49
C ALA A 250 -12.72 -34.81 2.28
N PRO A 251 -11.96 -34.07 3.11
CA PRO A 251 -11.02 -34.69 4.01
C PRO A 251 -11.80 -35.55 5.01
N ASP A 252 -11.47 -36.84 5.03
CA ASP A 252 -11.98 -37.81 5.97
C ASP A 252 -11.41 -37.49 7.36
N SER A 253 -12.17 -36.73 8.16
CA SER A 253 -11.90 -36.52 9.58
C SER A 253 -13.07 -37.07 10.40
N THR A 254 -13.16 -38.39 10.50
CA THR A 254 -13.98 -39.05 11.51
C THR A 254 -13.28 -38.96 12.87
N ALA A 255 -13.23 -37.75 13.43
CA ALA A 255 -13.17 -37.60 14.87
C ALA A 255 -14.61 -37.75 15.37
N TYR A 256 -14.91 -38.87 16.04
CA TYR A 256 -16.16 -39.00 16.78
C TYR A 256 -16.14 -37.99 17.92
N ALA A 257 -16.61 -36.77 17.65
CA ALA A 257 -16.98 -35.86 18.70
C ALA A 257 -18.24 -36.45 19.35
N THR A 258 -18.09 -37.02 20.54
CA THR A 258 -19.23 -37.35 21.40
C THR A 258 -20.07 -36.08 21.62
N ALA A 259 -21.38 -36.22 21.89
CA ALA A 259 -22.25 -35.07 22.15
C ALA A 259 -21.69 -34.15 23.27
N ASP A 260 -20.90 -34.70 24.20
CA ASP A 260 -20.18 -33.94 25.22
C ASP A 260 -18.99 -33.13 24.67
N THR A 261 -18.19 -33.68 23.75
CA THR A 261 -17.09 -32.90 23.12
C THR A 261 -17.60 -31.82 22.15
N ALA A 262 -18.72 -32.04 21.47
CA ALA A 262 -19.37 -31.03 20.64
C ALA A 262 -19.98 -29.91 21.51
N ARG A 263 -20.68 -30.26 22.61
CA ARG A 263 -21.16 -29.28 23.61
C ARG A 263 -20.01 -28.56 24.31
N TYR A 264 -18.91 -29.23 24.60
CA TYR A 264 -17.71 -28.64 25.21
C TYR A 264 -17.04 -27.62 24.27
N SER A 265 -16.93 -27.94 22.97
CA SER A 265 -16.42 -26.98 21.96
C SER A 265 -17.35 -25.77 21.82
N GLU A 266 -18.67 -26.00 21.74
CA GLU A 266 -19.67 -24.95 21.58
C GLU A 266 -19.76 -24.04 22.83
N THR A 267 -19.60 -24.60 24.02
CA THR A 267 -19.56 -23.84 25.28
C THR A 267 -18.26 -23.05 25.46
N ILE A 268 -17.11 -23.58 25.02
CA ILE A 268 -15.84 -22.82 24.97
C ILE A 268 -15.94 -21.67 23.97
N ASP A 269 -16.48 -21.90 22.78
CA ASP A 269 -16.67 -20.85 21.76
C ASP A 269 -17.63 -19.76 22.26
N THR A 270 -18.69 -20.15 22.97
CA THR A 270 -19.64 -19.22 23.60
C THR A 270 -19.00 -18.46 24.76
N ALA A 271 -18.21 -19.11 25.62
CA ALA A 271 -17.50 -18.47 26.73
C ALA A 271 -16.40 -17.50 26.23
N LEU A 272 -15.68 -17.87 25.18
CA LEU A 272 -14.67 -17.03 24.53
C LEU A 272 -15.33 -15.82 23.86
N ALA A 273 -16.43 -16.02 23.15
CA ALA A 273 -17.24 -14.93 22.59
C ALA A 273 -17.76 -13.98 23.69
N ASN A 274 -18.24 -14.53 24.81
CA ASN A 274 -18.70 -13.75 25.96
C ASN A 274 -17.57 -12.96 26.63
N SER A 275 -16.38 -13.55 26.79
CA SER A 275 -15.18 -12.89 27.32
C SER A 275 -14.71 -11.76 26.39
N TYR A 276 -14.69 -12.01 25.08
CA TYR A 276 -14.38 -10.99 24.08
C TYR A 276 -15.37 -9.82 24.14
N LEU A 277 -16.69 -10.10 24.14
CA LEU A 277 -17.72 -9.06 24.22
C LEU A 277 -17.66 -8.28 25.54
N LYS A 278 -17.34 -8.94 26.67
CA LYS A 278 -17.12 -8.29 27.96
C LYS A 278 -15.92 -7.34 27.90
N ASN A 279 -14.78 -7.83 27.41
CA ASN A 279 -13.58 -7.03 27.26
C ASN A 279 -13.80 -5.84 26.31
N ASP A 280 -14.48 -6.05 25.18
CA ASP A 280 -14.83 -4.99 24.23
C ASP A 280 -15.69 -3.91 24.89
N ARG A 281 -16.70 -4.29 25.68
CA ARG A 281 -17.53 -3.33 26.45
C ARG A 281 -16.71 -2.51 27.43
N ILE A 282 -15.77 -3.13 28.17
CA ILE A 282 -14.90 -2.43 29.12
C ILE A 282 -13.98 -1.45 28.37
N LYS A 283 -13.33 -1.92 27.29
CA LYS A 283 -12.45 -1.10 26.44
C LYS A 283 -13.19 0.09 25.85
N LYS A 284 -14.41 -0.12 25.34
CA LYS A 284 -15.27 0.97 24.81
C LYS A 284 -15.70 1.94 25.89
N ALA A 285 -16.06 1.47 27.09
CA ALA A 285 -16.44 2.34 28.20
C ALA A 285 -15.27 3.24 28.66
N GLU A 286 -14.06 2.69 28.72
CA GLU A 286 -12.84 3.48 28.99
C GLU A 286 -12.56 4.48 27.87
N THR A 287 -12.65 4.03 26.62
CA THR A 287 -12.45 4.89 25.43
C THR A 287 -13.43 6.05 25.43
N ALA A 288 -14.72 5.80 25.70
CA ALA A 288 -15.74 6.83 25.82
C ALA A 288 -15.46 7.85 26.93
N ARG A 289 -14.88 7.43 28.07
CA ARG A 289 -14.42 8.36 29.12
C ARG A 289 -13.34 9.30 28.58
N TRP A 290 -12.37 8.76 27.84
CA TRP A 290 -11.32 9.57 27.22
C TRP A 290 -11.88 10.49 26.12
N THR A 291 -12.87 10.05 25.34
CA THR A 291 -13.57 10.89 24.36
C THR A 291 -14.24 12.08 25.03
N LYS A 292 -15.01 11.84 26.10
CA LYS A 292 -15.67 12.90 26.88
C LYS A 292 -14.66 13.91 27.45
N LYS A 293 -13.51 13.43 27.94
CA LYS A 293 -12.42 14.30 28.42
C LYS A 293 -11.81 15.14 27.30
N MET A 294 -11.65 14.57 26.11
CA MET A 294 -11.07 15.25 24.94
C MET A 294 -11.95 16.42 24.48
N ILE A 295 -13.26 16.21 24.37
CA ILE A 295 -14.22 17.23 23.90
C ILE A 295 -14.55 18.27 24.97
N SER A 296 -14.34 17.97 26.25
CA SER A 296 -14.63 18.88 27.36
C SER A 296 -13.83 20.19 27.21
N GLY A 297 -14.56 21.30 27.16
CA GLY A 297 -14.02 22.65 26.96
C GLY A 297 -13.38 22.87 25.58
N TYR A 298 -13.59 22.00 24.57
CA TYR A 298 -13.00 22.18 23.24
C TYR A 298 -13.39 23.52 22.60
N PHE A 299 -14.67 23.90 22.74
CA PHE A 299 -15.21 25.16 22.22
C PHE A 299 -14.91 26.37 23.11
N GLU A 300 -14.49 26.14 24.35
CA GLU A 300 -14.20 27.18 25.36
C GLU A 300 -12.70 27.53 25.44
N LYS A 301 -11.82 26.58 25.06
CA LYS A 301 -10.36 26.75 25.12
C LYS A 301 -9.89 27.84 24.14
N SER A 302 -9.00 28.70 24.63
CA SER A 302 -8.30 29.70 23.84
C SER A 302 -7.28 29.05 22.90
N ASP A 303 -6.92 29.73 21.82
CA ASP A 303 -6.08 29.22 20.73
C ASP A 303 -4.59 28.98 21.11
N GLN A 304 -4.23 29.06 22.40
CA GLN A 304 -2.84 28.99 22.89
C GLN A 304 -2.14 27.64 22.64
N SER A 305 -2.90 26.57 22.34
CA SER A 305 -2.36 25.24 21.99
C SER A 305 -2.72 24.82 20.56
N SER A 306 -2.68 25.77 19.61
CA SER A 306 -3.06 25.56 18.22
C SER A 306 -1.92 24.99 17.34
N ILE A 307 -2.28 24.23 16.30
CA ILE A 307 -1.38 23.80 15.21
C ILE A 307 -0.73 24.98 14.48
N LEU A 308 -1.31 26.17 14.55
CA LEU A 308 -0.73 27.40 14.00
C LEU A 308 0.57 27.83 14.71
N THR A 309 0.93 27.19 15.82
CA THR A 309 2.25 27.35 16.46
C THR A 309 3.32 26.44 15.84
N ASN A 310 2.92 25.43 15.07
CA ASN A 310 3.83 24.48 14.43
C ASN A 310 4.37 25.05 13.10
N LYS A 311 5.66 25.42 13.08
CA LYS A 311 6.31 26.03 11.91
C LYS A 311 6.28 25.14 10.67
N ASP A 312 6.37 23.82 10.82
CA ASP A 312 6.34 22.89 9.68
C ASP A 312 4.94 22.79 9.08
N PHE A 313 3.90 22.81 9.93
CA PHE A 313 2.52 22.89 9.45
C PHE A 313 2.28 24.21 8.70
N ILE A 314 2.70 25.35 9.24
CA ILE A 314 2.52 26.65 8.58
C ILE A 314 3.16 26.66 7.18
N LYS A 315 4.37 26.10 7.04
CA LYS A 315 5.05 25.95 5.73
C LYS A 315 4.29 25.05 4.76
N SER A 316 3.49 24.11 5.28
CA SER A 316 2.69 23.22 4.44
C SER A 316 1.44 23.90 3.85
N ILE A 317 0.97 25.01 4.44
CA ILE A 317 -0.22 25.72 3.97
C ILE A 317 0.02 26.27 2.56
N ASP A 318 -0.83 25.90 1.61
CA ASP A 318 -0.79 26.40 0.24
C ASP A 318 -2.18 26.83 -0.22
N GLN A 319 -2.33 28.10 -0.65
CA GLN A 319 -3.61 28.64 -1.12
C GLN A 319 -4.08 28.07 -2.44
N LYS A 320 -3.18 27.54 -3.27
CA LYS A 320 -3.51 27.01 -4.59
C LYS A 320 -3.83 25.52 -4.57
N ALA A 321 -3.45 24.79 -3.53
CA ALA A 321 -3.76 23.36 -3.42
C ALA A 321 -5.23 23.15 -3.05
N GLU A 322 -5.94 22.24 -3.73
CA GLU A 322 -7.30 21.84 -3.37
C GLU A 322 -7.31 21.00 -2.08
N ALA A 323 -6.25 20.20 -1.89
CA ALA A 323 -6.06 19.42 -0.68
C ALA A 323 -4.60 19.42 -0.23
N THR A 324 -4.37 19.38 1.09
CA THR A 324 -3.04 19.23 1.68
C THR A 324 -3.09 18.22 2.81
N VAL A 325 -2.19 17.25 2.82
CA VAL A 325 -1.95 16.35 3.93
C VAL A 325 -0.63 16.77 4.55
N TRP A 326 -0.62 17.07 5.85
CA TRP A 326 0.57 17.31 6.63
C TRP A 326 0.71 16.21 7.69
N ILE A 327 1.92 15.72 7.85
CA ILE A 327 2.30 14.67 8.81
C ILE A 327 3.42 15.24 9.67
N SER A 328 3.20 15.26 10.98
CA SER A 328 4.12 15.85 11.96
C SER A 328 5.50 15.18 11.97
N ASN A 329 5.53 13.85 11.96
CA ASN A 329 6.77 13.06 11.97
C ASN A 329 6.49 11.62 11.53
N ALA A 330 7.24 11.13 10.52
CA ALA A 330 7.04 9.81 9.96
C ALA A 330 7.29 8.65 10.96
N VAL A 331 8.32 8.77 11.82
CA VAL A 331 8.61 7.79 12.88
C VAL A 331 7.49 7.76 13.92
N LYS A 332 7.06 8.93 14.39
CA LYS A 332 5.98 9.05 15.37
C LYS A 332 4.69 8.44 14.81
N LEU A 333 4.38 8.71 13.55
CA LEU A 333 3.21 8.14 12.88
C LEU A 333 3.31 6.61 12.79
N MET A 334 4.44 6.09 12.31
CA MET A 334 4.67 4.64 12.22
C MET A 334 4.53 3.97 13.59
N ASN A 335 5.19 4.49 14.62
CA ASN A 335 5.11 3.95 15.99
C ASN A 335 3.70 4.03 16.60
N THR A 336 2.86 4.95 16.11
CA THR A 336 1.48 5.10 16.60
C THR A 336 0.56 3.97 16.09
N TYR A 337 0.81 3.47 14.87
CA TYR A 337 -0.07 2.53 14.18
C TYR A 337 0.53 1.14 13.94
N VAL A 338 1.86 1.02 13.94
CA VAL A 338 2.57 -0.25 13.82
C VAL A 338 3.02 -0.68 15.21
N PRO A 339 2.55 -1.83 15.74
CA PRO A 339 3.00 -2.31 17.04
C PRO A 339 4.51 -2.51 17.07
N GLY A 340 5.19 -1.97 18.09
CA GLY A 340 6.66 -2.03 18.19
C GLY A 340 7.24 -3.44 18.20
N SER A 341 6.43 -4.46 18.54
CA SER A 341 6.80 -5.88 18.45
C SER A 341 7.12 -6.34 17.02
N TYR A 342 6.54 -5.73 15.99
CA TYR A 342 6.82 -6.07 14.59
C TYR A 342 8.19 -5.60 14.14
N LEU A 343 8.67 -4.47 14.69
CA LEU A 343 9.90 -3.85 14.22
C LEU A 343 11.12 -4.27 15.04
N LYS A 344 10.99 -4.95 16.19
CA LYS A 344 12.09 -5.56 17.00
C LYS A 344 13.40 -4.76 17.02
N GLY A 345 13.32 -3.45 17.23
CA GLY A 345 14.50 -2.57 17.32
C GLY A 345 15.01 -1.97 15.99
N ILE A 346 14.30 -2.21 14.88
CA ILE A 346 14.56 -1.63 13.55
C ILE A 346 13.75 -0.34 13.40
N ASN A 347 14.42 0.77 13.10
CA ASN A 347 13.78 2.05 12.83
C ASN A 347 14.21 2.60 11.47
N ILE A 348 13.56 2.11 10.40
CA ILE A 348 13.86 2.48 9.01
C ILE A 348 13.61 3.97 8.74
N LEU A 349 12.68 4.59 9.49
CA LEU A 349 12.33 5.99 9.34
C LEU A 349 13.20 6.92 10.21
N ASN A 350 14.23 6.39 10.87
CA ASN A 350 15.12 7.21 11.69
C ASN A 350 15.78 8.31 10.84
N GLY A 351 15.71 9.56 11.30
CA GLY A 351 16.17 10.73 10.55
C GLY A 351 15.17 11.30 9.55
N TYR A 352 13.97 10.73 9.41
CA TYR A 352 12.85 11.30 8.66
C TYR A 352 12.01 12.18 9.59
N GLY A 353 11.69 13.39 9.13
CA GLY A 353 10.93 14.40 9.87
C GLY A 353 9.46 14.46 9.45
N SER A 354 8.95 15.69 9.37
CA SER A 354 7.63 16.00 8.85
C SER A 354 7.53 15.73 7.35
N ALA A 355 6.33 15.39 6.89
CA ALA A 355 6.03 15.18 5.48
C ALA A 355 4.77 15.96 5.10
N ASN A 356 4.68 16.41 3.86
CA ASN A 356 3.44 16.98 3.33
C ASN A 356 3.18 16.53 1.89
N ILE A 357 1.90 16.43 1.55
CA ILE A 357 1.41 16.06 0.22
C ILE A 357 0.37 17.10 -0.18
N LYS A 358 0.52 17.70 -1.36
CA LYS A 358 -0.37 18.73 -1.89
C LYS A 358 -0.98 18.26 -3.20
N LEU A 359 -2.29 18.37 -3.33
CA LEU A 359 -3.03 18.08 -4.56
C LEU A 359 -3.35 19.39 -5.27
N TYR A 360 -3.04 19.45 -6.56
CA TYR A 360 -3.36 20.53 -7.49
C TYR A 360 -4.19 19.97 -8.66
N LEU A 361 -5.38 20.51 -8.86
CA LEU A 361 -6.31 20.15 -9.93
C LEU A 361 -6.27 21.24 -11.00
N GLU A 362 -5.23 21.21 -11.81
CA GLU A 362 -4.98 22.21 -12.84
C GLU A 362 -5.85 22.00 -14.08
N LYS A 363 -5.82 22.94 -15.02
CA LYS A 363 -6.61 22.83 -16.26
C LYS A 363 -6.23 21.59 -17.09
N SER A 364 -4.94 21.27 -17.17
CA SER A 364 -4.41 20.22 -18.05
C SER A 364 -3.69 19.08 -17.32
N ALA A 365 -3.68 19.06 -15.99
CA ALA A 365 -3.01 18.03 -15.22
C ALA A 365 -3.62 17.88 -13.81
N ILE A 366 -3.65 16.64 -13.33
CA ILE A 366 -3.79 16.33 -11.90
C ILE A 366 -2.38 16.19 -11.35
N ARG A 367 -2.00 17.00 -10.38
CA ARG A 367 -0.63 17.03 -9.86
C ARG A 367 -0.63 16.86 -8.35
N MET A 368 0.22 15.95 -7.87
CA MET A 368 0.47 15.71 -6.47
C MET A 368 1.93 15.98 -6.17
N ARG A 369 2.21 16.97 -5.32
CA ARG A 369 3.56 17.29 -4.86
C ARG A 369 3.74 16.72 -3.45
N SER A 370 4.82 15.98 -3.23
CA SER A 370 5.19 15.48 -1.91
C SER A 370 6.52 16.10 -1.47
N GLU A 371 6.64 16.37 -0.18
CA GLU A 371 7.86 16.86 0.43
C GLU A 371 8.07 16.14 1.76
N ILE A 372 9.31 15.76 2.05
CA ILE A 372 9.71 15.17 3.31
C ILE A 372 10.95 15.87 3.83
N THR A 373 10.95 16.15 5.12
CA THR A 373 12.11 16.72 5.80
C THR A 373 12.99 15.59 6.34
N PHE A 374 14.28 15.84 6.36
CA PHE A 374 15.29 14.98 6.95
C PHE A 374 15.98 15.68 8.11
N SER A 375 16.60 14.91 8.99
CA SER A 375 17.66 15.44 9.86
C SER A 375 18.81 15.97 9.00
N ASN A 376 19.55 16.96 9.50
CA ASN A 376 20.66 17.57 8.75
C ASN A 376 21.70 16.53 8.29
N GLU A 377 21.92 15.51 9.12
CA GLU A 377 22.84 14.42 8.84
C GLU A 377 22.31 13.51 7.72
N MET A 378 21.03 13.11 7.76
CA MET A 378 20.42 12.29 6.72
C MET A 378 20.33 13.07 5.39
N ALA A 379 20.02 14.36 5.46
CA ALA A 379 20.06 15.26 4.30
C ALA A 379 21.46 15.35 3.69
N ALA A 380 22.53 15.34 4.50
CA ALA A 380 23.90 15.33 4.00
C ALA A 380 24.23 14.04 3.24
N VAL A 381 23.81 12.88 3.76
CA VAL A 381 23.95 11.59 3.08
C VAL A 381 23.24 11.63 1.73
N PHE A 382 21.94 11.87 1.69
CA PHE A 382 21.19 11.85 0.44
C PHE A 382 21.66 12.91 -0.57
N ARG A 383 22.17 14.06 -0.12
CA ARG A 383 22.81 15.04 -1.03
C ARG A 383 24.06 14.49 -1.70
N LYS A 384 24.89 13.71 -1.00
CA LYS A 384 26.06 13.03 -1.60
C LYS A 384 25.61 11.98 -2.62
N LEU A 385 24.66 11.13 -2.21
CA LEU A 385 24.07 10.09 -3.06
C LEU A 385 23.47 10.66 -4.35
N ASN A 386 22.74 11.77 -4.26
CA ASN A 386 22.04 12.37 -5.41
C ASN A 386 22.91 13.27 -6.30
N LYS A 387 24.23 13.34 -6.08
CA LYS A 387 25.15 14.07 -6.98
C LYS A 387 25.21 13.44 -8.36
N ARG A 388 25.12 12.11 -8.45
CA ARG A 388 25.09 11.40 -9.73
C ARG A 388 23.85 11.81 -10.52
N LYS A 389 24.00 11.91 -11.84
CA LYS A 389 22.90 12.08 -12.79
C LYS A 389 22.85 10.90 -13.74
N LEU A 390 21.66 10.65 -14.27
CA LEU A 390 21.44 9.60 -15.26
C LEU A 390 22.32 9.82 -16.49
N ASN A 391 22.96 8.77 -16.98
CA ASN A 391 23.78 8.82 -18.17
C ASN A 391 22.95 9.18 -19.41
N ARG A 392 23.23 10.34 -20.00
CA ARG A 392 22.50 10.86 -21.16
C ARG A 392 22.64 9.98 -22.41
N LYS A 393 23.68 9.14 -22.49
CA LYS A 393 23.82 8.18 -23.58
C LYS A 393 22.65 7.20 -23.64
N PHE A 394 21.99 6.91 -22.51
CA PHE A 394 20.79 6.05 -22.49
C PHE A 394 19.70 6.55 -23.44
N PHE A 395 19.59 7.86 -23.67
CA PHE A 395 18.55 8.45 -24.52
C PHE A 395 18.68 8.04 -26.00
N ASN A 396 19.86 7.58 -26.43
CA ASN A 396 20.09 7.12 -27.79
C ASN A 396 19.52 5.71 -28.04
N TYR A 397 19.12 4.99 -26.99
CA TYR A 397 18.64 3.62 -27.05
C TYR A 397 17.17 3.49 -26.65
N ILE A 398 16.40 4.58 -26.79
CA ILE A 398 14.96 4.58 -26.52
C ILE A 398 14.23 4.90 -27.81
N ASN A 399 13.22 4.11 -28.13
CA ASN A 399 12.27 4.38 -29.20
C ASN A 399 10.95 4.87 -28.59
N GLU A 400 10.65 6.17 -28.69
CA GLU A 400 9.47 6.78 -28.08
C GLU A 400 8.15 6.31 -28.70
N ASP A 401 8.15 5.87 -29.96
CA ASP A 401 6.95 5.34 -30.62
C ASP A 401 6.50 4.03 -29.96
N LYS A 402 7.46 3.20 -29.54
CA LYS A 402 7.21 1.95 -28.80
C LYS A 402 7.08 2.16 -27.29
N LEU A 403 7.68 3.22 -26.75
CA LEU A 403 7.75 3.50 -25.32
C LEU A 403 6.35 3.57 -24.66
N ILE A 404 6.04 2.59 -23.82
CA ILE A 404 4.88 2.61 -22.93
C ILE A 404 5.26 3.25 -21.60
N GLY A 405 6.46 2.98 -21.09
CA GLY A 405 6.92 3.59 -19.84
C GLY A 405 8.41 3.46 -19.61
N TYR A 406 8.94 4.25 -18.68
CA TYR A 406 10.30 4.10 -18.18
C TYR A 406 10.38 4.33 -16.69
N MET A 407 11.45 3.84 -16.08
CA MET A 407 11.90 4.20 -14.74
C MET A 407 13.40 4.44 -14.78
N GLY A 408 13.81 5.68 -14.54
CA GLY A 408 15.19 6.12 -14.41
C GLY A 408 15.54 6.36 -12.95
N TYR A 409 16.71 5.89 -12.55
CA TYR A 409 17.28 6.09 -11.24
C TYR A 409 18.76 6.47 -11.35
N ALA A 410 19.22 7.38 -10.51
CA ALA A 410 20.60 7.80 -10.45
C ALA A 410 21.00 8.11 -9.00
N MET A 411 21.90 7.27 -8.48
CA MET A 411 22.57 7.43 -7.19
C MET A 411 24.06 7.13 -7.35
N ASP A 412 24.91 7.85 -6.65
CA ASP A 412 26.34 7.59 -6.67
C ASP A 412 26.66 6.31 -5.89
N SER A 413 27.09 5.24 -6.59
CA SER A 413 27.44 3.96 -5.96
C SER A 413 28.58 4.09 -4.96
N LYS A 414 29.59 4.92 -5.23
CA LYS A 414 30.74 5.07 -4.32
C LYS A 414 30.27 5.71 -3.02
N ALA A 415 29.58 6.84 -3.13
CA ALA A 415 29.03 7.52 -1.95
C ALA A 415 28.01 6.63 -1.20
N TYR A 416 27.27 5.78 -1.91
CA TYR A 416 26.37 4.83 -1.28
C TYR A 416 27.11 3.82 -0.43
N LEU A 417 28.15 3.18 -0.98
CA LEU A 417 28.93 2.18 -0.25
C LEU A 417 29.67 2.82 0.95
N GLU A 418 30.21 4.03 0.78
CA GLU A 418 30.87 4.78 1.86
C GLU A 418 29.91 5.16 3.00
N GLU A 419 28.67 5.54 2.70
CA GLU A 419 27.68 5.93 3.71
C GLU A 419 26.83 4.74 4.21
N TYR A 420 26.92 3.57 3.57
CA TYR A 420 26.13 2.39 3.89
C TYR A 420 26.30 1.94 5.35
N PRO A 421 27.54 1.81 5.90
CA PRO A 421 27.76 1.53 7.32
C PRO A 421 26.92 2.42 8.24
N LYS A 422 26.98 3.73 7.99
CA LYS A 422 26.31 4.75 8.78
C LYS A 422 24.78 4.68 8.68
N LEU A 423 24.26 4.40 7.49
CA LEU A 423 22.82 4.18 7.28
C LEU A 423 22.33 2.94 8.04
N MET A 424 23.12 1.86 8.02
CA MET A 424 22.80 0.61 8.71
C MET A 424 22.82 0.77 10.23
N SER A 425 23.86 1.38 10.80
CA SER A 425 23.91 1.61 12.26
C SER A 425 22.70 2.40 12.76
N LYS A 426 22.22 3.39 12.00
CA LYS A 426 21.04 4.20 12.35
C LYS A 426 19.72 3.43 12.31
N MET A 427 19.61 2.45 11.41
CA MET A 427 18.43 1.64 11.28
C MET A 427 18.31 0.64 12.44
N TYR A 428 19.44 0.20 13.02
CA TYR A 428 19.54 -0.90 13.99
C TYR A 428 20.10 -0.49 15.37
N ASP A 429 19.97 0.77 15.77
CA ASP A 429 20.60 1.38 16.97
C ASP A 429 20.12 0.86 18.34
N SER A 430 19.50 -0.32 18.41
CA SER A 430 19.02 -0.91 19.66
C SER A 430 19.55 -2.33 19.89
N VAL A 431 18.81 -3.36 19.50
CA VAL A 431 19.04 -4.76 19.88
C VAL A 431 20.23 -5.39 19.16
N TYR A 432 20.61 -4.88 17.98
CA TYR A 432 21.64 -5.47 17.11
C TYR A 432 22.86 -4.56 16.94
N LYS A 433 23.09 -3.65 17.89
CA LYS A 433 24.10 -2.60 17.73
C LYS A 433 25.50 -3.16 17.53
N ASP A 434 25.89 -4.15 18.34
CA ASP A 434 27.23 -4.73 18.32
C ASP A 434 27.43 -5.62 17.08
N GLU A 435 26.43 -6.42 16.71
CA GLU A 435 26.46 -7.25 15.51
C GLU A 435 26.50 -6.39 14.24
N VAL A 436 25.74 -5.30 14.21
CA VAL A 436 25.76 -4.36 13.08
C VAL A 436 27.09 -3.63 13.02
N ALA A 437 27.65 -3.19 14.15
CA ALA A 437 28.97 -2.58 14.18
C ALA A 437 30.05 -3.51 13.59
N LEU A 438 30.08 -4.76 14.06
CA LEU A 438 30.99 -5.79 13.54
C LEU A 438 30.78 -6.02 12.03
N ALA A 439 29.52 -6.14 11.59
CA ALA A 439 29.19 -6.36 10.19
C ALA A 439 29.59 -5.16 9.32
N THR A 440 29.42 -3.93 9.80
CA THR A 440 29.79 -2.71 9.09
C THR A 440 31.30 -2.51 9.02
N ASP A 441 32.04 -2.88 10.06
CA ASP A 441 33.50 -2.86 10.07
C ASP A 441 34.06 -3.89 9.07
N LEU A 442 33.50 -5.11 9.08
CA LEU A 442 33.87 -6.14 8.12
C LEU A 442 33.55 -5.72 6.69
N PHE A 443 32.37 -5.12 6.46
CA PHE A 443 32.00 -4.60 5.14
C PHE A 443 33.01 -3.55 4.64
N SER A 444 33.35 -2.58 5.49
CA SER A 444 34.30 -1.52 5.16
C SER A 444 35.72 -2.04 4.93
N LEU A 445 36.09 -3.18 5.53
CA LEU A 445 37.39 -3.84 5.30
C LEU A 445 37.43 -4.63 3.99
N LEU A 446 36.33 -5.26 3.61
CA LEU A 446 36.28 -6.20 2.47
C LEU A 446 35.94 -5.53 1.14
N VAL A 447 35.21 -4.41 1.16
CA VAL A 447 34.71 -3.76 -0.04
C VAL A 447 35.67 -2.66 -0.48
N ASP A 448 36.15 -2.74 -1.71
CA ASP A 448 36.80 -1.62 -2.39
C ASP A 448 35.71 -0.81 -3.11
N GLU A 449 35.21 0.24 -2.46
CA GLU A 449 34.11 1.05 -2.97
C GLU A 449 34.45 1.71 -4.30
N GLU A 450 35.73 2.06 -4.53
CA GLU A 450 36.17 2.64 -5.78
C GLU A 450 36.11 1.61 -6.91
N ALA A 451 36.65 0.41 -6.71
CA ALA A 451 36.59 -0.66 -7.69
C ALA A 451 35.14 -1.07 -8.00
N VAL A 452 34.30 -1.25 -6.98
CA VAL A 452 32.89 -1.62 -7.17
C VAL A 452 32.12 -0.53 -7.91
N SER A 453 32.35 0.75 -7.57
CA SER A 453 31.68 1.87 -8.23
C SER A 453 32.05 2.00 -9.72
N LYS A 454 33.24 1.56 -10.15
CA LYS A 454 33.62 1.52 -11.57
C LYS A 454 32.88 0.42 -12.34
N VAL A 455 32.54 -0.69 -11.69
CA VAL A 455 31.76 -1.78 -12.32
C VAL A 455 30.29 -1.37 -12.47
N ILE A 456 29.67 -0.86 -11.41
CA ILE A 456 28.29 -0.36 -11.41
C ILE A 456 28.28 1.06 -10.85
N LYS A 457 28.03 2.03 -11.72
CA LYS A 457 28.15 3.46 -11.34
C LYS A 457 26.97 4.00 -10.53
N GLY A 458 25.84 3.29 -10.52
CA GLY A 458 24.67 3.55 -9.67
C GLY A 458 23.54 4.33 -10.35
N ASP A 459 23.60 4.49 -11.68
CA ASP A 459 22.47 4.92 -12.49
C ASP A 459 22.01 3.84 -13.46
N GLY A 460 20.71 3.81 -13.69
CA GLY A 460 20.09 2.91 -14.63
C GLY A 460 18.76 3.42 -15.15
N LEU A 461 18.40 2.93 -16.34
CA LEU A 461 17.15 3.24 -17.01
C LEU A 461 16.49 1.95 -17.45
N PHE A 462 15.33 1.67 -16.88
CA PHE A 462 14.42 0.62 -17.33
C PHE A 462 13.42 1.22 -18.30
N VAL A 463 13.25 0.58 -19.45
CA VAL A 463 12.35 0.98 -20.54
C VAL A 463 11.39 -0.17 -20.78
N PHE A 464 10.09 0.13 -20.81
CA PHE A 464 9.02 -0.82 -21.12
C PHE A 464 8.36 -0.44 -22.44
N ASN A 465 8.51 -1.32 -23.44
CA ASN A 465 8.05 -1.12 -24.81
C ASN A 465 6.74 -1.86 -25.11
N GLY A 466 6.34 -2.80 -24.25
CA GLY A 466 5.03 -3.43 -24.31
C GLY A 466 5.03 -4.91 -23.98
N LEU A 467 4.11 -5.64 -24.58
CA LEU A 467 3.92 -7.06 -24.38
C LEU A 467 4.15 -7.78 -25.70
N SER A 468 4.76 -8.96 -25.63
CA SER A 468 4.96 -9.86 -26.76
C SER A 468 4.39 -11.23 -26.41
N GLN A 469 3.87 -11.96 -27.41
CA GLN A 469 3.47 -13.35 -27.23
C GLN A 469 4.58 -14.26 -27.73
N LYS A 470 4.93 -15.29 -26.95
CA LYS A 470 5.83 -16.37 -27.39
C LYS A 470 5.19 -17.72 -27.19
N ASP A 471 5.39 -18.60 -28.16
CA ASP A 471 4.98 -19.99 -28.09
C ASP A 471 5.92 -20.77 -27.16
N LYS A 472 5.36 -21.43 -26.15
CA LYS A 472 6.10 -22.32 -25.26
C LYS A 472 5.55 -23.73 -25.35
N THR A 473 6.43 -24.64 -25.75
CA THR A 473 6.14 -26.07 -25.78
C THR A 473 6.38 -26.69 -24.41
N TYR A 474 5.38 -27.39 -23.88
CA TYR A 474 5.50 -28.19 -22.66
C TYR A 474 4.99 -29.62 -22.92
N GLN A 475 5.60 -30.58 -22.24
CA GLN A 475 5.12 -31.95 -22.25
C GLN A 475 4.06 -32.11 -21.17
N THR A 476 2.90 -32.65 -21.53
CA THR A 476 1.83 -33.02 -20.61
C THR A 476 1.38 -34.44 -20.91
N TYR A 477 0.65 -35.05 -19.98
CA TYR A 477 0.07 -36.37 -20.18
C TYR A 477 -1.40 -36.20 -20.58
N GLU A 478 -1.77 -36.77 -21.72
CA GLU A 478 -3.19 -37.00 -22.02
C GLU A 478 -3.55 -38.39 -21.53
N TYR A 479 -4.54 -38.42 -20.65
CA TYR A 479 -5.11 -39.65 -20.11
C TYR A 479 -6.23 -40.12 -21.03
N ASN A 480 -6.09 -41.33 -21.55
CA ASN A 480 -7.14 -41.95 -22.35
C ASN A 480 -8.07 -42.75 -21.42
N GLU A 481 -9.27 -42.22 -21.18
CA GLU A 481 -10.27 -42.80 -20.29
C GLU A 481 -10.75 -44.20 -20.72
N GLN A 482 -10.55 -44.57 -21.99
CA GLN A 482 -11.02 -45.84 -22.54
C GLN A 482 -10.04 -47.00 -22.30
N ASN A 483 -8.74 -46.71 -22.18
CA ASN A 483 -7.72 -47.74 -21.99
C ASN A 483 -6.78 -47.48 -20.80
N PHE A 484 -7.04 -46.42 -20.02
CA PHE A 484 -6.27 -46.02 -18.83
C PHE A 484 -4.79 -45.74 -19.12
N GLU A 485 -4.40 -45.55 -20.38
CA GLU A 485 -3.02 -45.25 -20.78
C GLU A 485 -2.74 -43.75 -20.73
N THR A 486 -1.55 -43.39 -20.24
CA THR A 486 -1.04 -42.02 -20.29
C THR A 486 -0.11 -41.86 -21.48
N LYS A 487 -0.45 -40.94 -22.39
CA LYS A 487 0.43 -40.59 -23.52
C LYS A 487 1.07 -39.24 -23.27
N THR A 488 2.40 -39.18 -23.32
CA THR A 488 3.11 -37.91 -23.33
C THR A 488 2.80 -37.19 -24.64
N VAL A 489 2.17 -36.03 -24.54
CA VAL A 489 1.88 -35.14 -25.68
C VAL A 489 2.60 -33.81 -25.47
N THR A 490 3.13 -33.26 -26.57
CA THR A 490 3.69 -31.91 -26.56
C THR A 490 2.57 -30.93 -26.88
N LYS A 491 2.26 -30.04 -25.95
CA LYS A 491 1.32 -28.93 -26.18
C LYS A 491 2.09 -27.62 -26.26
N THR A 492 1.59 -26.70 -27.07
CA THR A 492 2.09 -25.33 -27.16
C THR A 492 1.11 -24.41 -26.45
N LYS A 493 1.61 -23.57 -25.55
CA LYS A 493 0.86 -22.48 -24.94
C LYS A 493 1.51 -21.16 -25.34
N LYS A 494 0.69 -20.19 -25.73
CA LYS A 494 1.13 -18.80 -25.85
C LYS A 494 1.33 -18.22 -24.46
N GLU A 495 2.52 -17.70 -24.19
CA GLU A 495 2.82 -16.96 -22.97
C GLU A 495 3.06 -15.48 -23.31
N THR A 496 2.43 -14.60 -22.53
CA THR A 496 2.59 -13.15 -22.64
C THR A 496 3.80 -12.70 -21.84
N LEU A 497 4.76 -12.06 -22.49
CA LEU A 497 6.02 -11.63 -21.89
C LEU A 497 6.22 -10.12 -22.06
N PRO A 498 6.80 -9.43 -21.07
CA PRO A 498 7.15 -8.02 -21.21
C PRO A 498 8.27 -7.84 -22.23
N ASP A 499 8.16 -6.79 -23.04
CA ASP A 499 9.24 -6.28 -23.88
C ASP A 499 9.91 -5.10 -23.17
N PHE A 500 11.13 -5.30 -22.68
CA PHE A 500 11.86 -4.30 -21.92
C PHE A 500 13.35 -4.23 -22.27
N LEU A 501 13.93 -3.07 -21.94
CA LEU A 501 15.35 -2.78 -21.99
C LEU A 501 15.80 -2.14 -20.68
N LEU A 502 16.78 -2.75 -20.01
CA LEU A 502 17.49 -2.20 -18.87
C LEU A 502 18.88 -1.74 -19.32
N MET A 503 19.23 -0.50 -18.98
CA MET A 503 20.53 0.09 -19.21
C MET A 503 21.17 0.46 -17.87
N VAL A 504 22.44 0.11 -17.67
CA VAL A 504 23.21 0.45 -16.46
C VAL A 504 24.59 0.94 -16.86
N SER A 505 25.07 2.05 -16.29
CA SER A 505 26.40 2.57 -16.63
C SER A 505 27.52 1.76 -15.99
N THR A 506 28.59 1.54 -16.75
CA THR A 506 29.81 0.85 -16.33
C THR A 506 31.06 1.51 -16.91
N GLU A 507 32.16 1.51 -16.16
CA GLU A 507 33.49 1.94 -16.60
C GLU A 507 34.51 0.79 -16.60
N ASP A 508 34.25 -0.26 -15.81
CA ASP A 508 35.10 -1.45 -15.72
C ASP A 508 34.31 -2.73 -15.99
N THR A 509 34.60 -3.35 -17.11
CA THR A 509 33.94 -4.56 -17.58
C THR A 509 34.72 -5.84 -17.26
N ARG A 510 35.92 -5.75 -16.64
CA ARG A 510 36.80 -6.91 -16.45
C ARG A 510 36.15 -8.03 -15.64
N LEU A 511 35.48 -7.68 -14.55
CA LEU A 511 34.75 -8.64 -13.72
C LEU A 511 33.56 -9.24 -14.49
N ILE A 512 32.80 -8.39 -15.19
CA ILE A 512 31.62 -8.81 -15.95
C ILE A 512 32.03 -9.75 -17.09
N ASN A 513 33.09 -9.42 -17.83
CA ASN A 513 33.64 -10.27 -18.90
C ASN A 513 34.12 -11.63 -18.37
N LYS A 514 34.73 -11.68 -17.18
CA LYS A 514 35.08 -12.95 -16.51
C LYS A 514 33.83 -13.77 -16.16
N LEU A 515 32.77 -13.13 -15.67
CA LEU A 515 31.49 -13.80 -15.38
C LEU A 515 30.81 -14.31 -16.65
N ILE A 516 30.86 -13.55 -17.75
CA ILE A 516 30.35 -13.95 -19.06
C ILE A 516 31.11 -15.18 -19.57
N ALA A 517 32.45 -15.13 -19.59
CA ALA A 517 33.28 -16.24 -20.05
C ALA A 517 33.05 -17.52 -19.20
N TYR A 518 32.89 -17.35 -17.88
CA TYR A 518 32.52 -18.45 -16.99
C TYR A 518 31.13 -19.01 -17.30
N GLY A 519 30.15 -18.14 -17.55
CA GLY A 519 28.79 -18.52 -17.93
C GLY A 519 28.74 -19.29 -19.25
N VAL A 520 29.51 -18.86 -20.25
CA VAL A 520 29.67 -19.58 -21.53
C VAL A 520 30.27 -20.95 -21.29
N LYS A 521 31.36 -21.05 -20.51
CA LYS A 521 31.98 -22.33 -20.14
C LYS A 521 31.02 -23.29 -19.41
N LYS A 522 30.05 -22.75 -18.67
CA LYS A 522 29.05 -23.51 -17.92
C LYS A 522 27.74 -23.73 -18.68
N ASN A 523 27.65 -23.33 -19.95
CA ASN A 523 26.43 -23.37 -20.76
C ASN A 523 25.25 -22.59 -20.14
N ALA A 524 25.54 -21.66 -19.22
CA ALA A 524 24.56 -20.75 -18.64
C ALA A 524 24.36 -19.50 -19.50
N VAL A 525 25.32 -19.22 -20.39
CA VAL A 525 25.28 -18.13 -21.37
C VAL A 525 25.57 -18.73 -22.74
N LYS A 526 24.77 -18.38 -23.75
CA LYS A 526 25.05 -18.71 -25.15
C LYS A 526 25.64 -17.47 -25.82
N ASP A 527 26.74 -17.69 -26.54
CA ASP A 527 27.38 -16.66 -27.34
C ASP A 527 26.65 -16.52 -28.68
N GLN A 528 26.20 -15.30 -29.00
CA GLN A 528 25.55 -14.93 -30.26
C GLN A 528 26.42 -13.92 -31.04
N GLN A 529 27.75 -14.12 -30.99
CA GLN A 529 28.82 -13.31 -31.58
C GLN A 529 29.03 -11.95 -30.89
N ASN A 530 28.08 -11.03 -31.01
CA ASN A 530 28.22 -9.65 -30.51
C ASN A 530 27.28 -9.34 -29.33
N TYR A 531 26.40 -10.28 -28.99
CA TYR A 531 25.55 -10.25 -27.82
C TYR A 531 25.42 -11.66 -27.25
N TYR A 532 24.79 -11.77 -26.08
CA TYR A 532 24.68 -13.01 -25.34
C TYR A 532 23.22 -13.32 -25.02
N GLU A 533 22.89 -14.60 -24.90
CA GLU A 533 21.59 -15.10 -24.42
C GLU A 533 21.80 -15.84 -23.09
N LEU A 534 21.00 -15.51 -22.07
CA LEU A 534 20.99 -16.23 -20.81
C LEU A 534 20.18 -17.53 -20.94
N ALA A 535 20.85 -18.66 -20.72
CA ALA A 535 20.22 -19.98 -20.71
C ALA A 535 19.65 -20.29 -19.31
N ILE A 536 18.55 -19.62 -18.94
CA ILE A 536 17.89 -19.86 -17.65
C ILE A 536 16.96 -21.07 -17.79
N SER A 537 17.37 -22.21 -17.21
CA SER A 537 16.56 -23.42 -17.18
C SER A 537 15.17 -23.12 -16.59
N LYS A 538 14.11 -23.51 -17.30
CA LYS A 538 12.69 -23.28 -16.96
C LYS A 538 12.19 -21.84 -17.04
N SER A 539 13.02 -20.86 -17.43
CA SER A 539 12.50 -19.51 -17.73
C SER A 539 11.78 -19.51 -19.07
N PRO A 540 10.54 -18.99 -19.15
CA PRO A 540 9.88 -18.76 -20.43
C PRO A 540 10.39 -17.53 -21.17
N MET A 541 11.09 -16.65 -20.46
CA MET A 541 11.55 -15.37 -20.98
C MET A 541 13.02 -15.50 -21.37
N PRO A 542 13.35 -15.48 -22.67
CA PRO A 542 14.74 -15.36 -23.09
C PRO A 542 15.22 -13.95 -22.72
N LEU A 543 16.40 -13.89 -22.13
CA LEU A 543 17.07 -12.65 -21.76
C LEU A 543 18.34 -12.53 -22.58
N TYR A 544 18.54 -11.35 -23.14
CA TYR A 544 19.69 -11.03 -23.98
C TYR A 544 20.43 -9.86 -23.37
N PHE A 545 21.76 -9.86 -23.47
CA PHE A 545 22.57 -8.78 -22.94
C PHE A 545 23.81 -8.52 -23.80
N THR A 546 24.31 -7.29 -23.74
CA THR A 546 25.57 -6.87 -24.34
C THR A 546 26.16 -5.70 -23.55
N ILE A 547 27.43 -5.39 -23.76
CA ILE A 547 28.08 -4.23 -23.15
C ILE A 547 28.62 -3.34 -24.27
N GLN A 548 28.04 -2.15 -24.42
CA GLN A 548 28.42 -1.20 -25.47
C GLN A 548 28.47 0.22 -24.91
N ASP A 549 29.40 1.05 -25.38
CA ASP A 549 29.46 2.49 -25.08
C ASP A 549 29.54 2.86 -23.58
N GLY A 550 30.05 1.95 -22.74
CA GLY A 550 30.10 2.09 -21.27
C GLY A 550 28.74 1.81 -20.60
N ILE A 551 27.89 1.01 -21.26
CA ILE A 551 26.54 0.66 -20.81
C ILE A 551 26.38 -0.85 -20.89
N ILE A 552 25.88 -1.43 -19.80
CA ILE A 552 25.39 -2.80 -19.77
C ILE A 552 23.92 -2.75 -20.20
N PHE A 553 23.59 -3.47 -21.27
CA PHE A 553 22.23 -3.64 -21.75
C PHE A 553 21.71 -5.02 -21.37
N LEU A 554 20.48 -5.10 -20.88
CA LEU A 554 19.76 -6.34 -20.64
C LEU A 554 18.32 -6.19 -21.12
N GLY A 555 17.85 -7.07 -21.98
CA GLY A 555 16.48 -6.98 -22.50
C GLY A 555 15.94 -8.31 -23.00
N THR A 556 14.73 -8.25 -23.54
CA THR A 556 13.94 -9.42 -23.97
C THR A 556 13.87 -9.59 -25.49
N ASN A 557 14.35 -8.57 -26.23
CA ASN A 557 14.28 -8.49 -27.68
C ASN A 557 15.66 -8.75 -28.30
N ALA A 558 15.79 -9.86 -29.03
CA ALA A 558 17.05 -10.28 -29.65
C ALA A 558 17.49 -9.33 -30.78
N ASP A 559 16.53 -8.87 -31.60
CA ASP A 559 16.82 -7.95 -32.70
C ASP A 559 17.28 -6.59 -32.18
N GLU A 560 16.66 -6.11 -31.11
CA GLU A 560 17.09 -4.90 -30.41
C GLU A 560 18.52 -5.06 -29.86
N MET A 561 18.83 -6.16 -29.16
CA MET A 561 20.19 -6.41 -28.66
C MET A 561 21.22 -6.52 -29.78
N LYS A 562 20.88 -7.19 -30.89
CA LYS A 562 21.75 -7.29 -32.06
C LYS A 562 22.05 -5.92 -32.67
N GLN A 563 21.03 -5.07 -32.80
CA GLN A 563 21.22 -3.70 -33.30
C GLN A 563 22.11 -2.87 -32.37
N ILE A 564 21.90 -2.97 -31.06
CA ILE A 564 22.72 -2.26 -30.06
C ILE A 564 24.18 -2.72 -30.14
N ALA A 565 24.40 -4.03 -30.14
CA ALA A 565 25.73 -4.64 -30.23
C ALA A 565 26.50 -4.26 -31.51
N ASN A 566 25.78 -4.03 -32.61
CA ASN A 566 26.35 -3.67 -33.91
C ASN A 566 26.37 -2.17 -34.19
N HIS A 567 26.04 -1.30 -33.22
CA HIS A 567 25.89 0.15 -33.41
C HIS A 567 24.87 0.57 -34.48
N GLN A 568 23.84 -0.23 -34.69
CA GLN A 568 22.78 -0.01 -35.69
C GLN A 568 21.47 0.46 -35.06
N TYR A 569 21.39 0.56 -33.73
CA TYR A 569 20.19 1.03 -33.06
C TYR A 569 20.02 2.55 -33.22
N HIS A 570 18.83 2.98 -33.61
CA HIS A 570 18.46 4.39 -33.71
C HIS A 570 17.26 4.70 -32.79
N GLY A 571 17.54 5.40 -31.69
CA GLY A 571 16.51 5.89 -30.79
C GLY A 571 15.93 7.26 -31.20
N ASN A 572 14.69 7.50 -30.78
CA ASN A 572 14.04 8.80 -30.79
C ASN A 572 13.45 9.07 -29.40
N LEU A 573 13.83 10.21 -28.81
CA LEU A 573 13.28 10.62 -27.51
C LEU A 573 13.09 12.14 -27.48
N SER A 574 11.89 12.55 -27.11
CA SER A 574 11.42 13.93 -27.11
C SER A 574 12.10 14.76 -26.04
N GLY A 575 12.10 16.08 -26.25
CA GLY A 575 12.66 17.03 -25.30
C GLY A 575 12.00 16.94 -23.92
N ARG A 576 10.71 16.58 -23.85
CA ARG A 576 9.96 16.42 -22.60
C ARG A 576 10.58 15.31 -21.74
N HIS A 577 10.71 14.11 -22.27
CA HIS A 577 11.29 12.97 -21.54
C HIS A 577 12.77 13.19 -21.20
N LYS A 578 13.56 13.73 -22.14
CA LYS A 578 14.97 14.09 -21.89
C LYS A 578 15.13 15.05 -20.71
N LYS A 579 14.26 16.08 -20.63
CA LYS A 579 14.28 17.07 -19.54
C LYS A 579 13.93 16.44 -18.20
N ILE A 580 12.90 15.59 -18.16
CA ILE A 580 12.47 14.90 -16.93
C ILE A 580 13.59 13.98 -16.42
N LEU A 581 14.12 13.10 -17.29
CA LEU A 581 15.19 12.16 -16.94
C LEU A 581 16.49 12.86 -16.53
N SER A 582 16.87 13.94 -17.22
CA SER A 582 18.11 14.68 -16.91
C SER A 582 18.01 15.54 -15.65
N GLY A 583 16.80 16.00 -15.31
CA GLY A 583 16.56 16.90 -14.17
C GLY A 583 16.42 16.18 -12.84
N SER A 584 16.22 14.86 -12.85
CA SER A 584 15.76 14.10 -11.67
C SER A 584 16.73 12.98 -11.32
N ASN A 585 16.87 12.68 -10.03
CA ASN A 585 17.57 11.48 -9.56
C ASN A 585 16.68 10.24 -9.62
N PHE A 586 15.37 10.43 -9.53
CA PHE A 586 14.36 9.43 -9.84
C PHE A 586 13.34 10.03 -10.79
N ALA A 587 13.03 9.32 -11.87
CA ALA A 587 11.98 9.70 -12.79
C ALA A 587 11.28 8.46 -13.33
N ALA A 588 9.96 8.51 -13.44
CA ALA A 588 9.17 7.48 -14.10
C ALA A 588 8.16 8.11 -15.04
N TYR A 589 7.77 7.34 -16.05
CA TYR A 589 6.73 7.67 -16.99
C TYR A 589 5.96 6.42 -17.34
N PHE A 590 4.64 6.55 -17.49
CA PHE A 590 3.79 5.46 -17.94
C PHE A 590 2.60 6.00 -18.72
N SER A 591 2.36 5.44 -19.91
CA SER A 591 1.20 5.72 -20.73
C SER A 591 0.27 4.50 -20.75
N ALA A 592 -0.75 4.55 -19.90
CA ALA A 592 -1.81 3.53 -19.87
C ALA A 592 -2.49 3.41 -21.25
N LYS A 593 -2.67 4.54 -21.94
CA LYS A 593 -3.25 4.58 -23.28
C LYS A 593 -2.44 3.80 -24.31
N LYS A 594 -1.10 3.84 -24.26
CA LYS A 594 -0.24 3.05 -25.17
C LYS A 594 -0.23 1.55 -24.85
N LEU A 595 -0.68 1.15 -23.65
CA LEU A 595 -0.85 -0.26 -23.25
C LEU A 595 -2.24 -0.80 -23.61
N ALA A 596 -3.26 0.07 -23.69
CA ALA A 596 -4.61 -0.32 -24.04
C ALA A 596 -4.64 -1.11 -25.36
N GLY A 597 -5.34 -2.24 -25.37
CA GLY A 597 -5.44 -3.15 -26.52
C GLY A 597 -4.23 -4.05 -26.76
N LYS A 598 -3.13 -3.91 -25.99
CA LYS A 598 -1.95 -4.78 -26.09
C LYS A 598 -1.95 -5.95 -25.09
N ILE A 599 -2.89 -5.96 -24.14
CA ILE A 599 -3.05 -7.06 -23.18
C ILE A 599 -3.87 -8.17 -23.85
N PRO A 600 -3.34 -9.40 -23.99
CA PRO A 600 -4.07 -10.52 -24.59
C PRO A 600 -5.31 -10.91 -23.79
N ALA A 601 -6.34 -11.40 -24.48
CA ALA A 601 -7.61 -11.77 -23.86
C ALA A 601 -7.44 -12.92 -22.84
N GLU A 602 -6.50 -13.82 -23.09
CA GLU A 602 -6.20 -14.97 -22.24
C GLU A 602 -5.69 -14.55 -20.85
N GLU A 603 -5.08 -13.37 -20.73
CA GLU A 603 -4.56 -12.84 -19.45
C GLU A 603 -5.67 -12.24 -18.57
N ILE A 604 -6.80 -11.83 -19.16
CA ILE A 604 -7.93 -11.19 -18.45
C ILE A 604 -9.12 -12.16 -18.30
N GLY A 605 -9.19 -13.20 -19.13
CA GLY A 605 -10.10 -14.34 -19.01
C GLY A 605 -11.50 -14.15 -19.60
N ASN A 606 -12.09 -12.96 -19.55
CA ASN A 606 -13.42 -12.67 -20.13
C ASN A 606 -13.39 -11.40 -21.02
N PRO A 607 -13.98 -11.44 -22.24
CA PRO A 607 -14.16 -10.28 -23.13
C PRO A 607 -14.70 -9.01 -22.46
N GLU A 608 -15.68 -9.10 -21.56
CA GLU A 608 -16.25 -7.93 -20.88
C GLU A 608 -15.23 -7.24 -19.98
N LYS A 609 -14.45 -8.02 -19.21
CA LYS A 609 -13.37 -7.51 -18.36
C LYS A 609 -12.26 -6.90 -19.19
N LEU A 610 -11.93 -7.48 -20.34
CA LEU A 610 -10.94 -6.93 -21.29
C LEU A 610 -11.42 -5.60 -21.86
N ALA A 611 -12.67 -5.51 -22.29
CA ALA A 611 -13.26 -4.27 -22.81
C ALA A 611 -13.25 -3.16 -21.73
N LYS A 612 -13.66 -3.49 -20.50
CA LYS A 612 -13.61 -2.57 -19.35
C LYS A 612 -12.18 -2.12 -19.05
N THR A 613 -11.23 -3.05 -19.01
CA THR A 613 -9.81 -2.73 -18.77
C THR A 613 -9.26 -1.79 -19.84
N ASN A 614 -9.51 -2.09 -21.11
CA ASN A 614 -9.07 -1.24 -22.22
C ASN A 614 -9.75 0.14 -22.19
N LYS A 615 -11.02 0.22 -21.80
CA LYS A 615 -11.73 1.49 -21.60
C LYS A 615 -11.05 2.33 -20.51
N VAL A 616 -10.76 1.74 -19.35
CA VAL A 616 -10.06 2.44 -18.25
C VAL A 616 -8.65 2.86 -18.67
N LEU A 617 -7.87 1.97 -19.29
CA LEU A 617 -6.51 2.29 -19.74
C LEU A 617 -6.49 3.41 -20.79
N SER A 618 -7.46 3.43 -21.71
CA SER A 618 -7.57 4.46 -22.75
C SER A 618 -8.08 5.80 -22.22
N SER A 619 -8.80 5.81 -21.09
CA SER A 619 -9.28 7.04 -20.46
C SER A 619 -8.22 7.72 -19.60
N LEU A 620 -7.22 7.00 -19.10
CA LEU A 620 -6.11 7.52 -18.31
C LEU A 620 -5.10 8.31 -19.16
N GLY A 621 -4.74 9.50 -18.68
CA GLY A 621 -3.67 10.30 -19.25
C GLY A 621 -2.29 9.76 -18.87
N ASP A 622 -1.28 10.33 -19.52
CA ASP A 622 0.10 9.96 -19.25
C ASP A 622 0.51 10.34 -17.83
N ILE A 623 1.11 9.39 -17.11
CA ILE A 623 1.54 9.54 -15.73
C ILE A 623 3.04 9.78 -15.70
N TYR A 624 3.47 10.75 -14.92
CA TYR A 624 4.87 11.10 -14.72
C TYR A 624 5.16 11.14 -13.22
N ILE A 625 6.35 10.66 -12.85
CA ILE A 625 6.92 10.81 -11.52
C ILE A 625 8.29 11.44 -11.68
N LYS A 626 8.63 12.42 -10.85
CA LYS A 626 9.98 12.99 -10.80
C LYS A 626 10.35 13.39 -9.38
N SER A 627 11.63 13.26 -9.05
CA SER A 627 12.23 13.85 -7.85
C SER A 627 12.83 15.21 -8.17
N ASP A 628 12.70 16.16 -7.26
CA ASP A 628 13.48 17.39 -7.29
C ASP A 628 14.86 17.16 -6.62
N PRO A 629 15.86 18.01 -6.90
CA PRO A 629 17.08 18.06 -6.11
C PRO A 629 16.77 18.35 -4.63
N ILE A 630 17.54 17.74 -3.73
CA ILE A 630 17.43 18.02 -2.30
C ILE A 630 17.84 19.45 -2.02
N ASN A 631 16.96 20.23 -1.38
CA ASN A 631 17.20 21.60 -0.99
C ASN A 631 17.24 21.73 0.53
N GLY A 632 18.40 22.09 1.09
CA GLY A 632 18.62 22.07 2.53
C GLY A 632 18.41 20.66 3.09
N ASN A 633 17.40 20.50 3.94
CA ASN A 633 16.99 19.22 4.51
C ASN A 633 15.68 18.68 3.93
N VAL A 634 15.20 19.22 2.81
CA VAL A 634 13.93 18.83 2.18
C VAL A 634 14.19 18.05 0.91
N PHE A 635 13.56 16.88 0.80
CA PHE A 635 13.42 16.14 -0.44
C PHE A 635 11.99 16.27 -0.94
N SER A 636 11.82 16.61 -2.21
CA SER A 636 10.52 16.75 -2.83
C SER A 636 10.40 15.95 -4.11
N GLY A 637 9.16 15.57 -4.43
CA GLY A 637 8.81 14.88 -5.65
C GLY A 637 7.45 15.31 -6.16
N GLU A 638 7.18 14.99 -7.41
CA GLU A 638 5.91 15.28 -8.07
C GLU A 638 5.44 14.03 -8.81
N ILE A 639 4.18 13.68 -8.59
CA ILE A 639 3.42 12.75 -9.44
C ILE A 639 2.42 13.60 -10.21
N SER A 640 2.35 13.45 -11.53
CA SER A 640 1.38 14.17 -12.35
C SER A 640 0.75 13.25 -13.37
N MET A 641 -0.54 13.45 -13.64
CA MET A 641 -1.27 12.80 -14.72
C MET A 641 -1.83 13.86 -15.66
N ASP A 642 -1.53 13.75 -16.95
CA ASP A 642 -2.05 14.66 -17.96
C ASP A 642 -3.59 14.52 -18.04
N THR A 643 -4.29 15.65 -18.18
CA THR A 643 -5.75 15.66 -18.39
C THR A 643 -6.03 15.78 -19.89
N PRO A 644 -6.79 14.85 -20.50
CA PRO A 644 -7.12 14.91 -21.93
C PRO A 644 -7.78 16.24 -22.33
N ALA A 645 -7.45 16.75 -23.52
CA ALA A 645 -7.91 18.07 -23.97
C ALA A 645 -9.45 18.19 -24.09
N GLN A 646 -10.17 17.07 -24.24
CA GLN A 646 -11.64 17.08 -24.28
C GLN A 646 -12.29 17.31 -22.91
N GLN A 647 -11.52 17.18 -21.81
CA GLN A 647 -12.02 17.34 -20.45
C GLN A 647 -12.00 18.83 -20.07
N GLN A 648 -13.05 19.25 -19.37
CA GLN A 648 -13.20 20.66 -18.99
C GLN A 648 -12.17 21.10 -17.92
N ASN A 649 -11.88 20.23 -16.94
CA ASN A 649 -10.86 20.42 -15.92
C ASN A 649 -10.48 19.09 -15.25
N ALA A 650 -9.37 19.10 -14.50
CA ALA A 650 -8.84 17.94 -13.79
C ALA A 650 -9.80 17.32 -12.77
N LEU A 651 -10.61 18.10 -12.05
CA LEU A 651 -11.55 17.57 -11.05
C LEU A 651 -12.66 16.75 -11.70
N LYS A 652 -13.28 17.29 -12.76
CA LYS A 652 -14.31 16.58 -13.55
C LYS A 652 -13.73 15.31 -14.18
N TYR A 653 -12.51 15.42 -14.71
CA TYR A 653 -11.81 14.28 -15.27
C TYR A 653 -11.55 13.18 -14.22
N LEU A 654 -11.06 13.55 -13.02
CA LEU A 654 -10.82 12.62 -11.92
C LEU A 654 -12.07 11.83 -11.55
N PHE A 655 -13.22 12.49 -11.38
CA PHE A 655 -14.47 11.79 -11.08
C PHE A 655 -14.97 10.93 -12.24
N SER A 656 -14.76 11.36 -13.49
CA SER A 656 -15.10 10.51 -14.66
C SER A 656 -14.32 9.20 -14.68
N ILE A 657 -13.04 9.20 -14.27
CA ILE A 657 -12.23 7.98 -14.17
C ILE A 657 -12.78 7.04 -13.08
N ILE A 658 -13.18 7.59 -11.93
CA ILE A 658 -13.76 6.82 -10.83
C ILE A 658 -15.07 6.17 -11.28
N ASP A 659 -15.93 6.91 -11.97
CA ASP A 659 -17.19 6.41 -12.53
C ASP A 659 -16.95 5.31 -13.57
N ASP A 660 -15.97 5.48 -14.46
CA ASP A 660 -15.60 4.51 -15.50
C ASP A 660 -14.98 3.23 -14.93
N THR A 661 -14.29 3.30 -13.79
CA THR A 661 -13.72 2.11 -13.13
C THR A 661 -14.82 1.26 -12.49
N ARG A 662 -15.92 1.89 -12.05
CA ARG A 662 -17.07 1.21 -11.43
C ARG A 662 -17.96 0.52 -12.45
N LYS A 663 -18.34 1.21 -13.53
CA LYS A 663 -19.10 0.66 -14.66
C LYS A 663 -18.30 -0.46 -15.32
#